data_AF-A0A3D1YPC2-F1
#
_entry.id   AF-A0A3D1YPC2-F1
#
_cell.length_a   1.000
_cell.length_b   1.000
_cell.length_c   1.000
_cell.angle_alpha   90.00
_cell.angle_beta   90.00
_cell.angle_gamma   90.00
#
_symmetry.space_group_name_H-M   'P 1'
#
loop_
_entity.id
_entity.type
_entity.pdbx_description
1 polymer ?
#
loop_
_entity_poly.entity_id
_entity_poly.type
_entity_poly.pdbx_seq_one_letter_code
_entity_poly.pdbx_strand_id
1 'polypeptide(L)'
;FEMRLGVPNSSDLFLSIIGLLLLLEATRRSLGPPLMIVAIIALTYAFIGAGGYGGASLNKIVSHMWITTEGAFGIAVGVSASMVFLFVLFGALLERAGAGNYFIRVAYALTGHYRGGPAKAAVVSSAMTGMISGSSIANVVTTGTFTIPLMKRVGFPSEKAGAIEVASSTNGQLTPPIMGTAAFLMVEYVGVSYIEVIKHAFLPAVISYIALIYIVHLEALKSGMEGLTRTNKLNKVDRLIGICSVLIVLGVLVWVLPPFFEFIKVIGGEASTLIIALIMITSYLALLYSVSKMPNLPSGDIIEIPEVGKTVKAGLHFLLPVILLIWLLTVERFSPETSVYWATMFMMFIVLTQKFFLGIFRGESDITQHLFTSLTDLKLGFVNGARNMIGVGVATTAAGIIVGTVTLTGVGQLIIGWVEFIAAGNLFLILLFTAMISLILGMGLPTTANYIVVSSLMAPVIMSLGAANNVAIPLIAAHMFVFYFGILADDTPPVGLAAYAAAAISKGDPIRTGIQGFIYDMRTAVLPFIFIFNTQLLMIGIDSAISFISVVVSSVIAILLFAAATQGYWIVKNRLWETVLMLIVAFMFFRPGYFWDKVDPPFENMPGKDLFTVADNMTEGESIRFVVEGETLEGVERSYTFLLPLAEGESGRERINNTGLQIDDLFGDMEVAMVLPGISGNRAINKQVESIKVAGVDSGWVITSVLQERETTPKQIVYIPAVLLIGFVGIVQLRRRRKIVN
;
A
#
# COMPACT_ATOMS: atom_id res chain seq x y z
N PHE A 1 -3.83 28.18 25.61
CA PHE A 1 -4.30 26.78 25.71
C PHE A 1 -3.17 25.86 26.19
N GLU A 2 -1.93 26.01 25.69
CA GLU A 2 -0.77 25.19 26.10
C GLU A 2 -0.43 25.24 27.61
N MET A 3 -0.58 26.38 28.29
CA MET A 3 -0.33 26.50 29.74
C MET A 3 -1.31 25.73 30.66
N ARG A 4 -2.32 25.02 30.10
CA ARG A 4 -3.32 24.24 30.88
C ARG A 4 -3.28 22.73 30.59
N LEU A 5 -2.30 22.26 29.82
CA LEU A 5 -2.08 20.83 29.56
C LEU A 5 -1.73 20.13 30.90
N GLY A 6 -2.71 19.46 31.50
CA GLY A 6 -2.55 18.67 32.73
C GLY A 6 -3.49 19.03 33.90
N VAL A 7 -4.11 20.22 33.87
CA VAL A 7 -5.08 20.65 34.90
C VAL A 7 -6.30 21.32 34.23
N PRO A 8 -7.18 20.53 33.58
CA PRO A 8 -8.35 21.08 32.89
C PRO A 8 -9.34 21.71 33.89
N ASN A 9 -9.90 22.87 33.55
CA ASN A 9 -11.02 23.44 34.32
C ASN A 9 -12.33 22.70 34.01
N SER A 10 -13.35 22.85 34.86
CA SER A 10 -14.65 22.19 34.66
C SER A 10 -15.31 22.51 33.30
N SER A 11 -15.07 23.71 32.76
CA SER A 11 -15.51 24.10 31.41
C SER A 11 -14.85 23.28 30.32
N ASP A 12 -13.55 23.05 30.45
CA ASP A 12 -12.73 22.35 29.46
C ASP A 12 -13.12 20.86 29.44
N LEU A 13 -13.36 20.28 30.63
CA LEU A 13 -13.88 18.92 30.77
C LEU A 13 -15.27 18.77 30.14
N PHE A 14 -16.18 19.70 30.43
CA PHE A 14 -17.56 19.66 29.91
C PHE A 14 -17.59 19.76 28.38
N LEU A 15 -16.83 20.70 27.81
CA LEU A 15 -16.72 20.85 26.36
C LEU A 15 -16.09 19.62 25.69
N SER A 16 -15.09 19.02 26.35
CA SER A 16 -14.42 17.82 25.85
C SER A 16 -15.35 16.59 25.84
N ILE A 17 -16.19 16.41 26.87
CA ILE A 17 -17.20 15.35 26.89
C ILE A 17 -18.23 15.55 25.77
N ILE A 18 -18.74 16.77 25.59
CA ILE A 18 -19.65 17.09 24.49
C ILE A 18 -18.98 16.81 23.15
N GLY A 19 -17.72 17.22 23.00
CA GLY A 19 -16.91 16.97 21.81
C GLY A 19 -16.81 15.48 21.47
N LEU A 20 -16.47 14.64 22.46
CA LEU A 20 -16.39 13.19 22.28
C LEU A 20 -17.75 12.58 21.90
N LEU A 21 -18.84 12.99 22.53
CA LEU A 21 -20.19 12.49 22.20
C LEU A 21 -20.61 12.91 20.77
N LEU A 22 -20.34 14.16 20.39
CA LEU A 22 -20.61 14.64 19.03
C LEU A 22 -19.75 13.91 18.00
N LEU A 23 -18.49 13.61 18.33
CA LEU A 23 -17.59 12.83 17.48
C LEU A 23 -18.10 11.39 17.29
N LEU A 24 -18.57 10.73 18.35
CA LEU A 24 -19.17 9.39 18.25
C LEU A 24 -20.44 9.41 17.36
N GLU A 25 -21.31 10.40 17.52
CA GLU A 25 -22.50 10.54 16.68
C GLU A 25 -22.15 10.89 15.23
N ALA A 26 -21.17 11.76 14.99
CA ALA A 26 -20.66 12.07 13.66
C ALA A 26 -20.09 10.82 12.99
N THR A 27 -19.35 10.00 13.74
CA THR A 27 -18.79 8.72 13.30
C THR A 27 -19.90 7.78 12.87
N ARG A 28 -20.92 7.59 13.71
CA ARG A 28 -22.09 6.75 13.41
C ARG A 28 -22.80 7.17 12.12
N ARG A 29 -22.98 8.47 11.92
CA ARG A 29 -23.69 9.02 10.74
C ARG A 29 -22.87 8.93 9.45
N SER A 30 -21.57 9.11 9.53
CA SER A 30 -20.69 9.17 8.35
C SER A 30 -20.20 7.79 7.90
N LEU A 31 -19.94 6.88 8.84
CA LEU A 31 -19.23 5.61 8.61
C LEU A 31 -20.02 4.39 9.08
N GLY A 32 -21.16 4.62 9.73
CA GLY A 32 -21.98 3.56 10.32
C GLY A 32 -21.55 3.20 11.75
N PRO A 33 -22.24 2.23 12.37
CA PRO A 33 -22.01 1.85 13.76
C PRO A 33 -20.65 1.18 14.06
N PRO A 34 -19.93 0.48 13.15
CA PRO A 34 -18.72 -0.26 13.53
C PRO A 34 -17.64 0.59 14.23
N LEU A 35 -17.18 1.68 13.62
CA LEU A 35 -16.12 2.52 14.20
C LEU A 35 -16.56 3.18 15.52
N MET A 36 -17.83 3.59 15.62
CA MET A 36 -18.37 4.13 16.87
C MET A 36 -18.32 3.09 17.99
N ILE A 37 -18.70 1.83 17.71
CA ILE A 37 -18.65 0.75 18.68
C ILE A 37 -17.20 0.49 19.13
N VAL A 38 -16.24 0.45 18.20
CA VAL A 38 -14.81 0.28 18.54
C VAL A 38 -14.31 1.43 19.42
N ALA A 39 -14.67 2.68 19.09
CA ALA A 39 -14.30 3.84 19.91
C ALA A 39 -14.93 3.80 21.30
N ILE A 40 -16.19 3.36 21.43
CA ILE A 40 -16.87 3.17 22.74
C ILE A 40 -16.17 2.07 23.53
N ILE A 41 -15.79 0.96 22.90
CA ILE A 41 -15.05 -0.12 23.56
C ILE A 41 -13.69 0.40 24.04
N ALA A 42 -12.97 1.18 23.21
CA ALA A 42 -11.70 1.78 23.58
C ALA A 42 -11.83 2.74 24.77
N LEU A 43 -12.81 3.65 24.77
CA LEU A 43 -13.07 4.55 25.91
C LEU A 43 -13.47 3.78 27.18
N THR A 44 -14.30 2.75 27.02
CA THR A 44 -14.72 1.89 28.13
C THR A 44 -13.52 1.16 28.73
N TYR A 45 -12.65 0.64 27.86
CA TYR A 45 -11.41 -0.01 28.24
C TYR A 45 -10.47 0.98 28.97
N ALA A 46 -10.33 2.21 28.46
CA ALA A 46 -9.53 3.25 29.11
C ALA A 46 -10.00 3.55 30.54
N PHE A 47 -11.31 3.45 30.79
CA PHE A 47 -11.91 3.69 32.09
C PHE A 47 -11.78 2.50 33.06
N ILE A 48 -12.04 1.27 32.60
CA ILE A 48 -12.05 0.08 33.45
C ILE A 48 -10.62 -0.45 33.67
N GLY A 49 -9.79 -0.46 32.63
CA GLY A 49 -8.52 -1.18 32.59
C GLY A 49 -8.70 -2.70 32.48
N ALA A 50 -7.62 -3.43 32.21
CA ALA A 50 -7.59 -4.90 32.26
C ALA A 50 -6.16 -5.42 32.50
N GLY A 51 -6.04 -6.58 33.17
CA GLY A 51 -4.78 -7.35 33.23
C GLY A 51 -3.60 -6.65 33.94
N GLY A 52 -3.81 -6.14 35.15
CA GLY A 52 -2.74 -5.51 35.95
C GLY A 52 -2.50 -4.01 35.68
N TYR A 53 -3.01 -3.48 34.56
CA TYR A 53 -3.01 -2.05 34.26
C TYR A 53 -4.27 -1.37 34.82
N GLY A 54 -4.09 -0.41 35.73
CA GLY A 54 -5.19 0.35 36.33
C GLY A 54 -5.91 1.24 35.31
N GLY A 55 -7.24 1.26 35.35
CA GLY A 55 -8.06 2.19 34.58
C GLY A 55 -7.74 3.66 34.89
N ALA A 56 -7.92 4.54 33.91
CA ALA A 56 -7.66 5.96 34.06
C ALA A 56 -8.91 6.70 34.57
N SER A 57 -8.71 7.77 35.36
CA SER A 57 -9.82 8.62 35.79
C SER A 57 -10.47 9.31 34.61
N LEU A 58 -11.77 9.63 34.70
CA LEU A 58 -12.50 10.34 33.66
C LEU A 58 -11.79 11.64 33.23
N ASN A 59 -11.24 12.39 34.20
CA ASN A 59 -10.47 13.61 33.93
C ASN A 59 -9.25 13.31 33.05
N LYS A 60 -8.48 12.27 33.39
CA LYS A 60 -7.30 11.88 32.62
C LYS A 60 -7.69 11.44 31.21
N ILE A 61 -8.74 10.63 31.06
CA ILE A 61 -9.24 10.16 29.77
C ILE A 61 -9.68 11.34 28.90
N VAL A 62 -10.57 12.18 29.41
CA VAL A 62 -11.14 13.29 28.64
C VAL A 62 -10.05 14.28 28.23
N SER A 63 -9.10 14.59 29.12
CA SER A 63 -7.94 15.42 28.77
C SER A 63 -7.06 14.78 27.71
N HIS A 64 -6.71 13.50 27.88
CA HIS A 64 -5.88 12.76 26.93
C HIS A 64 -6.55 12.68 25.55
N MET A 65 -7.85 12.36 25.51
CA MET A 65 -8.58 12.14 24.27
C MET A 65 -8.90 13.42 23.50
N TRP A 66 -9.21 14.54 24.17
CA TRP A 66 -9.73 15.74 23.49
C TRP A 66 -8.82 16.96 23.58
N ILE A 67 -8.00 17.08 24.62
CA ILE A 67 -7.17 18.28 24.86
C ILE A 67 -5.74 18.06 24.34
N THR A 68 -5.19 16.86 24.48
CA THR A 68 -3.84 16.54 24.00
C THR A 68 -3.81 16.12 22.53
N THR A 69 -2.61 16.06 21.96
CA THR A 69 -2.33 15.58 20.61
C THR A 69 -2.15 14.06 20.51
N GLU A 70 -2.48 13.32 21.58
CA GLU A 70 -2.40 11.84 21.59
C GLU A 70 -3.76 11.19 21.28
N GLY A 71 -4.85 11.97 21.30
CA GLY A 71 -6.22 11.48 21.10
C GLY A 71 -6.85 11.90 19.77
N ALA A 72 -8.08 12.41 19.84
CA ALA A 72 -8.90 12.86 18.73
C ALA A 72 -8.20 13.91 17.84
N PHE A 73 -7.51 14.88 18.45
CA PHE A 73 -6.75 15.92 17.75
C PHE A 73 -5.26 15.57 17.58
N GLY A 74 -4.95 14.28 17.44
CA GLY A 74 -3.58 13.83 17.24
C GLY A 74 -3.09 13.82 15.79
N ILE A 75 -1.95 13.15 15.60
CA ILE A 75 -1.26 13.01 14.30
C ILE A 75 -2.23 12.56 13.19
N ALA A 76 -3.15 11.66 13.53
CA ALA A 76 -4.20 11.12 12.66
C ALA A 76 -5.00 12.19 11.89
N VAL A 77 -5.67 13.10 12.62
CA VAL A 77 -6.47 14.16 12.00
C VAL A 77 -5.59 15.27 11.45
N GLY A 78 -4.44 15.54 12.08
CA GLY A 78 -3.47 16.53 11.63
C GLY A 78 -2.98 16.25 10.20
N VAL A 79 -2.44 15.04 9.97
CA VAL A 79 -2.01 14.59 8.63
C VAL A 79 -3.19 14.56 7.66
N SER A 80 -4.38 14.20 8.14
CA SER A 80 -5.57 14.17 7.30
C SER A 80 -5.97 15.57 6.80
N ALA A 81 -5.87 16.57 7.65
CA ALA A 81 -6.25 17.96 7.34
C ALA A 81 -5.18 18.70 6.51
N SER A 82 -3.89 18.53 6.82
CA SER A 82 -2.82 19.22 6.09
C SER A 82 -2.54 18.58 4.73
N MET A 83 -2.58 17.25 4.66
CA MET A 83 -1.98 16.53 3.55
C MET A 83 -3.00 15.73 2.73
N VAL A 84 -3.75 14.84 3.39
CA VAL A 84 -4.71 13.94 2.72
C VAL A 84 -5.78 14.70 1.95
N PHE A 85 -6.29 15.80 2.52
CA PHE A 85 -7.30 16.62 1.88
C PHE A 85 -6.89 17.09 0.48
N LEU A 86 -5.64 17.53 0.29
CA LEU A 86 -5.17 18.03 -0.99
C LEU A 86 -5.11 16.92 -2.05
N PHE A 87 -4.75 15.70 -1.68
CA PHE A 87 -4.79 14.55 -2.60
C PHE A 87 -6.22 14.15 -2.99
N VAL A 88 -7.14 14.14 -2.02
CA VAL A 88 -8.56 13.88 -2.28
C VAL A 88 -9.15 14.93 -3.22
N LEU A 89 -8.78 16.20 -3.02
CA LEU A 89 -9.18 17.31 -3.89
C LEU A 89 -8.57 17.18 -5.28
N PHE A 90 -7.27 16.86 -5.39
CA PHE A 90 -6.59 16.59 -6.65
C PHE A 90 -7.31 15.51 -7.46
N GLY A 91 -7.61 14.37 -6.83
CA GLY A 91 -8.34 13.26 -7.45
C GLY A 91 -9.74 13.67 -7.91
N ALA A 92 -10.49 14.41 -7.08
CA ALA A 92 -11.83 14.89 -7.42
C ALA A 92 -11.82 15.88 -8.61
N LEU A 93 -10.82 16.76 -8.70
CA LEU A 93 -10.65 17.67 -9.84
C LEU A 93 -10.26 16.92 -11.11
N LEU A 94 -9.35 15.95 -11.00
CA LEU A 94 -8.92 15.13 -12.13
C LEU A 94 -10.07 14.30 -12.71
N GLU A 95 -10.92 13.74 -11.85
CA GLU A 95 -12.12 13.03 -12.26
C GLU A 95 -13.10 13.97 -12.98
N ARG A 96 -13.33 15.17 -12.44
CA ARG A 96 -14.18 16.19 -13.08
C ARG A 96 -13.65 16.68 -14.43
N ALA A 97 -12.33 16.67 -14.63
CA ALA A 97 -11.74 17.00 -15.92
C ALA A 97 -11.99 15.92 -17.00
N GLY A 98 -12.38 14.71 -16.61
CA GLY A 98 -12.72 13.60 -17.51
C GLY A 98 -11.68 12.48 -17.59
N ALA A 99 -10.68 12.47 -16.71
CA ALA A 99 -9.63 11.46 -16.72
C ALA A 99 -10.14 10.03 -16.49
N GLY A 100 -11.17 9.85 -15.66
CA GLY A 100 -11.77 8.53 -15.39
C GLY A 100 -12.31 7.85 -16.67
N ASN A 101 -13.14 8.55 -17.44
CA ASN A 101 -13.64 8.05 -18.74
C ASN A 101 -12.50 7.79 -19.73
N TYR A 102 -11.45 8.62 -19.70
CA TYR A 102 -10.27 8.41 -20.53
C TYR A 102 -9.56 7.08 -20.19
N PHE A 103 -9.25 6.82 -18.91
CA PHE A 103 -8.57 5.59 -18.49
C PHE A 103 -9.38 4.34 -18.83
N ILE A 104 -10.69 4.38 -18.62
CA ILE A 104 -11.61 3.28 -18.99
C ILE A 104 -11.53 2.99 -20.49
N ARG A 105 -11.57 4.02 -21.34
CA ARG A 105 -11.52 3.83 -22.80
C ARG A 105 -10.19 3.31 -23.29
N VAL A 106 -9.09 3.81 -22.73
CA VAL A 106 -7.74 3.30 -23.06
C VAL A 106 -7.62 1.83 -22.68
N ALA A 107 -8.02 1.48 -21.46
CA ALA A 107 -8.00 0.09 -20.99
C ALA A 107 -8.80 -0.83 -21.91
N TYR A 108 -9.98 -0.40 -22.34
CA TYR A 108 -10.85 -1.16 -23.24
C TYR A 108 -10.27 -1.30 -24.65
N ALA A 109 -9.72 -0.22 -25.22
CA ALA A 109 -9.06 -0.26 -26.53
C ALA A 109 -7.92 -1.29 -26.56
N LEU A 110 -7.18 -1.36 -25.45
CA LEU A 110 -6.01 -2.22 -25.31
C LEU A 110 -6.37 -3.68 -25.02
N THR A 111 -7.41 -3.95 -24.23
CA THR A 111 -7.66 -5.29 -23.67
C THR A 111 -9.01 -5.90 -23.99
N GLY A 112 -9.99 -5.14 -24.49
CA GLY A 112 -11.36 -5.60 -24.73
C GLY A 112 -11.49 -6.78 -25.72
N HIS A 113 -10.52 -6.93 -26.62
CA HIS A 113 -10.48 -7.99 -27.63
C HIS A 113 -9.98 -9.36 -27.10
N TYR A 114 -9.43 -9.43 -25.89
CA TYR A 114 -9.02 -10.70 -25.30
C TYR A 114 -10.22 -11.50 -24.79
N ARG A 115 -10.02 -12.81 -24.54
CA ARG A 115 -11.00 -13.62 -23.79
C ARG A 115 -11.17 -13.05 -22.39
N GLY A 116 -12.41 -12.76 -21.99
CA GLY A 116 -12.70 -11.99 -20.77
C GLY A 116 -12.21 -10.53 -20.86
N GLY A 117 -12.10 -9.99 -22.07
CA GLY A 117 -11.52 -8.68 -22.37
C GLY A 117 -12.12 -7.53 -21.55
N PRO A 118 -13.45 -7.41 -21.42
CA PRO A 118 -14.05 -6.38 -20.58
C PRO A 118 -13.64 -6.46 -19.11
N ALA A 119 -13.46 -7.67 -18.56
CA ALA A 119 -12.99 -7.84 -17.20
C ALA A 119 -11.49 -7.49 -17.06
N LYS A 120 -10.66 -7.80 -18.07
CA LYS A 120 -9.27 -7.32 -18.08
C LYS A 120 -9.19 -5.80 -18.22
N ALA A 121 -10.08 -5.21 -19.03
CA ALA A 121 -10.20 -3.77 -19.17
C ALA A 121 -10.61 -3.12 -17.86
N ALA A 122 -11.57 -3.72 -17.13
CA ALA A 122 -11.95 -3.28 -15.79
C ALA A 122 -10.74 -3.24 -14.86
N VAL A 123 -9.98 -4.33 -14.77
CA VAL A 123 -8.78 -4.39 -13.94
C VAL A 123 -7.76 -3.31 -14.32
N VAL A 124 -7.50 -3.12 -15.61
CA VAL A 124 -6.54 -2.11 -16.09
C VAL A 124 -7.02 -0.68 -15.86
N SER A 125 -8.31 -0.40 -16.08
CA SER A 125 -8.87 0.93 -15.85
C SER A 125 -8.93 1.26 -14.37
N SER A 126 -9.34 0.31 -13.54
CA SER A 126 -9.39 0.48 -12.09
C SER A 126 -7.98 0.57 -11.51
N ALA A 127 -6.98 -0.05 -12.13
CA ALA A 127 -5.59 0.19 -11.76
C ALA A 127 -5.16 1.64 -12.02
N MET A 128 -5.43 2.17 -13.22
CA MET A 128 -5.07 3.54 -13.61
C MET A 128 -5.84 4.61 -12.81
N THR A 129 -7.12 4.38 -12.51
CA THR A 129 -7.92 5.30 -11.70
C THR A 129 -7.58 5.14 -10.21
N GLY A 130 -7.39 3.91 -9.73
CA GLY A 130 -7.14 3.57 -8.34
C GLY A 130 -5.78 4.05 -7.83
N MET A 131 -4.73 3.98 -8.65
CA MET A 131 -3.41 4.55 -8.34
C MET A 131 -3.44 6.07 -8.14
N ILE A 132 -4.54 6.74 -8.54
CA ILE A 132 -4.73 8.19 -8.36
C ILE A 132 -5.70 8.48 -7.22
N SER A 133 -6.86 7.82 -7.20
CA SER A 133 -7.87 8.07 -6.17
C SER A 133 -7.45 7.53 -4.80
N GLY A 134 -6.68 6.43 -4.78
CA GLY A 134 -6.21 5.81 -3.55
C GLY A 134 -7.32 5.32 -2.62
N SER A 135 -8.52 5.11 -3.16
CA SER A 135 -9.71 4.68 -2.42
C SER A 135 -10.43 3.59 -3.20
N SER A 136 -10.61 2.42 -2.58
CA SER A 136 -11.34 1.28 -3.15
C SER A 136 -12.78 1.65 -3.48
N ILE A 137 -13.51 2.25 -2.52
CA ILE A 137 -14.92 2.63 -2.66
C ILE A 137 -15.09 3.65 -3.78
N ALA A 138 -14.28 4.71 -3.80
CA ALA A 138 -14.35 5.72 -4.85
C ALA A 138 -14.06 5.10 -6.22
N ASN A 139 -13.09 4.19 -6.31
CA ASN A 139 -12.77 3.51 -7.55
C ASN A 139 -13.93 2.63 -8.05
N VAL A 140 -14.56 1.83 -7.17
CA VAL A 140 -15.75 1.03 -7.52
C VAL A 140 -16.92 1.90 -7.99
N VAL A 141 -17.16 3.04 -7.35
CA VAL A 141 -18.26 3.93 -7.73
C VAL A 141 -18.00 4.63 -9.07
N THR A 142 -16.74 4.90 -9.40
CA THR A 142 -16.38 5.65 -10.60
C THR A 142 -16.15 4.76 -11.81
N THR A 143 -15.35 3.70 -11.68
CA THR A 143 -15.06 2.77 -12.77
C THR A 143 -16.10 1.65 -12.85
N GLY A 144 -16.53 1.11 -11.70
CA GLY A 144 -17.50 0.03 -11.60
C GLY A 144 -18.84 0.30 -12.27
N THR A 145 -19.28 1.56 -12.28
CA THR A 145 -20.53 1.97 -12.97
C THR A 145 -20.50 1.68 -14.47
N PHE A 146 -19.32 1.68 -15.08
CA PHE A 146 -19.13 1.36 -16.50
C PHE A 146 -18.63 -0.07 -16.70
N THR A 147 -17.72 -0.56 -15.87
CA THR A 147 -17.05 -1.84 -16.06
C THR A 147 -17.93 -3.03 -15.67
N ILE A 148 -18.69 -2.95 -14.56
CA ILE A 148 -19.53 -4.04 -14.06
C ILE A 148 -20.61 -4.42 -15.07
N PRO A 149 -21.42 -3.48 -15.62
CA PRO A 149 -22.42 -3.83 -16.63
C PRO A 149 -21.81 -4.50 -17.87
N LEU A 150 -20.63 -4.06 -18.30
CA LEU A 150 -19.93 -4.63 -19.45
C LEU A 150 -19.42 -6.05 -19.19
N MET A 151 -18.85 -6.31 -18.01
CA MET A 151 -18.48 -7.67 -17.58
C MET A 151 -19.68 -8.61 -17.59
N LYS A 152 -20.84 -8.14 -17.12
CA LYS A 152 -22.08 -8.92 -17.15
C LYS A 152 -22.56 -9.23 -18.57
N ARG A 153 -22.45 -8.28 -19.51
CA ARG A 153 -22.84 -8.50 -20.92
C ARG A 153 -22.06 -9.62 -21.60
N VAL A 154 -20.80 -9.83 -21.22
CA VAL A 154 -19.97 -10.92 -21.76
C VAL A 154 -20.08 -12.24 -20.98
N GLY A 155 -20.96 -12.30 -19.97
CA GLY A 155 -21.33 -13.54 -19.29
C GLY A 155 -20.80 -13.71 -17.87
N PHE A 156 -20.16 -12.70 -17.25
CA PHE A 156 -19.84 -12.79 -15.83
C PHE A 156 -21.12 -12.68 -14.97
N PRO A 157 -21.32 -13.53 -13.95
CA PRO A 157 -22.42 -13.35 -13.00
C PRO A 157 -22.23 -12.06 -12.19
N SER A 158 -23.31 -11.51 -11.64
CA SER A 158 -23.32 -10.25 -10.90
C SER A 158 -22.25 -10.23 -9.79
N GLU A 159 -22.17 -11.30 -9.01
CA GLU A 159 -21.24 -11.43 -7.88
C GLU A 159 -19.78 -11.45 -8.35
N LYS A 160 -19.45 -12.13 -9.46
CA LYS A 160 -18.07 -12.17 -9.97
C LYS A 160 -17.68 -10.85 -10.64
N ALA A 161 -18.59 -10.22 -11.37
CA ALA A 161 -18.34 -8.92 -11.97
C ALA A 161 -18.07 -7.87 -10.87
N GLY A 162 -18.90 -7.86 -9.82
CA GLY A 162 -18.66 -7.02 -8.65
C GLY A 162 -17.34 -7.36 -7.95
N ALA A 163 -17.06 -8.64 -7.71
CA ALA A 163 -15.85 -9.08 -7.03
C ALA A 163 -14.54 -8.75 -7.79
N ILE A 164 -14.54 -8.84 -9.13
CA ILE A 164 -13.38 -8.43 -9.94
C ILE A 164 -13.13 -6.93 -9.79
N GLU A 165 -14.19 -6.12 -9.81
CA GLU A 165 -14.08 -4.68 -9.65
C GLU A 165 -13.55 -4.30 -8.26
N VAL A 166 -14.11 -4.92 -7.21
CA VAL A 166 -13.68 -4.77 -5.81
C VAL A 166 -12.19 -5.12 -5.66
N ALA A 167 -11.79 -6.31 -6.10
CA ALA A 167 -10.40 -6.77 -6.03
C ALA A 167 -9.43 -5.86 -6.81
N SER A 168 -9.87 -5.34 -7.96
CA SER A 168 -9.07 -4.37 -8.72
C SER A 168 -8.96 -3.03 -8.03
N SER A 169 -10.03 -2.61 -7.35
CA SER A 169 -10.12 -1.34 -6.65
C SER A 169 -9.28 -1.31 -5.38
N THR A 170 -9.25 -2.40 -4.63
CA THR A 170 -8.41 -2.56 -3.43
C THR A 170 -6.93 -2.59 -3.78
N ASN A 171 -6.55 -3.27 -4.86
CA ASN A 171 -5.20 -3.20 -5.41
C ASN A 171 -4.80 -1.76 -5.83
N GLY A 172 -5.75 -0.88 -6.15
CA GLY A 172 -5.49 0.53 -6.46
C GLY A 172 -4.83 1.27 -5.28
N GLN A 173 -5.22 0.93 -4.05
CA GLN A 173 -4.78 1.61 -2.84
C GLN A 173 -3.29 1.38 -2.52
N LEU A 174 -2.76 0.22 -2.88
CA LEU A 174 -1.35 -0.14 -2.66
C LEU A 174 -0.42 0.29 -3.80
N THR A 175 -0.95 0.88 -4.88
CA THR A 175 -0.21 1.08 -6.14
C THR A 175 0.38 2.48 -6.25
N PRO A 176 1.70 2.62 -6.51
CA PRO A 176 2.34 3.90 -6.85
C PRO A 176 1.68 4.64 -8.02
N PRO A 177 1.81 5.96 -8.15
CA PRO A 177 2.68 6.89 -7.41
C PRO A 177 1.99 7.67 -6.29
N ILE A 178 0.68 7.54 -6.09
CA ILE A 178 -0.04 8.26 -5.01
C ILE A 178 -0.31 7.33 -3.83
N MET A 179 -0.57 6.03 -4.06
CA MET A 179 -0.70 5.01 -3.01
C MET A 179 -1.64 5.41 -1.87
N GLY A 180 -2.79 6.00 -2.19
CA GLY A 180 -3.73 6.48 -1.19
C GLY A 180 -3.11 7.35 -0.09
N THR A 181 -3.92 7.58 0.93
CA THR A 181 -3.60 8.53 2.00
C THR A 181 -2.76 7.89 3.11
N ALA A 182 -2.75 6.55 3.16
CA ALA A 182 -2.01 5.75 4.12
C ALA A 182 -0.51 5.71 3.86
N ALA A 183 -0.05 5.77 2.60
CA ALA A 183 1.38 5.80 2.28
C ALA A 183 2.09 7.02 2.90
N PHE A 184 1.35 8.13 3.07
CA PHE A 184 1.86 9.33 3.70
C PHE A 184 1.96 9.22 5.21
N LEU A 185 1.00 8.57 5.84
CA LEU A 185 1.11 8.19 7.25
C LEU A 185 2.25 7.20 7.48
N MET A 186 2.55 6.36 6.49
CA MET A 186 3.69 5.44 6.53
C MET A 186 5.02 6.19 6.51
N VAL A 187 5.18 7.24 5.68
CA VAL A 187 6.33 8.15 5.73
C VAL A 187 6.51 8.73 7.13
N GLU A 188 5.41 9.16 7.76
CA GLU A 188 5.44 9.78 9.09
C GLU A 188 5.79 8.78 10.20
N TYR A 189 5.22 7.57 10.18
CA TYR A 189 5.45 6.55 11.21
C TYR A 189 6.78 5.82 11.06
N VAL A 190 7.18 5.49 9.83
CA VAL A 190 8.43 4.76 9.56
C VAL A 190 9.63 5.71 9.49
N GLY A 191 9.40 6.99 9.17
CA GLY A 191 10.46 8.00 9.07
C GLY A 191 11.31 7.91 7.80
N VAL A 192 10.83 7.19 6.77
CA VAL A 192 11.49 7.05 5.46
C VAL A 192 10.91 8.02 4.44
N SER A 193 11.65 8.30 3.37
CA SER A 193 11.16 9.18 2.30
C SER A 193 9.97 8.55 1.56
N TYR A 194 9.12 9.39 0.95
CA TYR A 194 8.00 8.90 0.13
C TYR A 194 8.48 8.06 -1.07
N ILE A 195 9.65 8.37 -1.62
CA ILE A 195 10.28 7.63 -2.72
C ILE A 195 10.61 6.20 -2.27
N GLU A 196 11.10 6.02 -1.04
CA GLU A 196 11.36 4.69 -0.49
C GLU A 196 10.07 3.90 -0.33
N VAL A 197 9.00 4.52 0.19
CA VAL A 197 7.68 3.87 0.29
C VAL A 197 7.19 3.42 -1.10
N ILE A 198 7.30 4.27 -2.13
CA ILE A 198 6.98 3.91 -3.51
C ILE A 198 7.83 2.73 -4.00
N LYS A 199 9.15 2.79 -3.78
CA LYS A 199 10.09 1.74 -4.20
C LYS A 199 9.72 0.39 -3.58
N HIS A 200 9.45 0.38 -2.27
CA HIS A 200 9.08 -0.84 -1.54
C HIS A 200 7.73 -1.42 -1.95
N ALA A 201 6.77 -0.58 -2.38
CA ALA A 201 5.46 -1.04 -2.81
C ALA A 201 5.35 -1.39 -4.30
N PHE A 202 6.26 -0.92 -5.14
CA PHE A 202 6.20 -1.07 -6.60
C PHE A 202 6.09 -2.53 -7.05
N LEU A 203 7.06 -3.38 -6.67
CA LEU A 203 7.11 -4.76 -7.13
C LEU A 203 5.90 -5.59 -6.61
N PRO A 204 5.52 -5.53 -5.32
CA PRO A 204 4.31 -6.18 -4.82
C PRO A 204 3.02 -5.73 -5.53
N ALA A 205 2.89 -4.44 -5.86
CA ALA A 205 1.73 -3.91 -6.58
C ALA A 205 1.62 -4.48 -7.99
N VAL A 206 2.73 -4.49 -8.72
CA VAL A 206 2.84 -5.07 -10.07
C VAL A 206 2.44 -6.54 -10.06
N ILE A 207 3.01 -7.33 -9.15
CA ILE A 207 2.72 -8.76 -8.99
C ILE A 207 1.23 -8.99 -8.69
N SER A 208 0.64 -8.17 -7.81
CA SER A 208 -0.78 -8.25 -7.44
C SER A 208 -1.72 -8.05 -8.64
N TYR A 209 -1.42 -7.11 -9.54
CA TYR A 209 -2.22 -6.90 -10.75
C TYR A 209 -2.00 -7.95 -11.82
N ILE A 210 -0.76 -8.40 -12.04
CA ILE A 210 -0.48 -9.51 -12.97
C ILE A 210 -1.30 -10.73 -12.55
N ALA A 211 -1.31 -11.04 -11.26
CA ALA A 211 -2.08 -12.14 -10.72
C ALA A 211 -3.60 -11.93 -10.86
N LEU A 212 -4.13 -10.72 -10.70
CA LEU A 212 -5.55 -10.42 -10.91
C LEU A 212 -5.97 -10.59 -12.38
N ILE A 213 -5.20 -10.02 -13.31
CA ILE A 213 -5.43 -10.17 -14.76
C ILE A 213 -5.41 -11.65 -15.14
N TYR A 214 -4.52 -12.42 -14.52
CA TYR A 214 -4.43 -13.85 -14.71
C TYR A 214 -5.64 -14.61 -14.14
N ILE A 215 -6.11 -14.28 -12.95
CA ILE A 215 -7.35 -14.86 -12.38
C ILE A 215 -8.53 -14.58 -13.30
N VAL A 216 -8.70 -13.35 -13.77
CA VAL A 216 -9.75 -12.98 -14.74
C VAL A 216 -9.62 -13.81 -16.02
N HIS A 217 -8.40 -14.06 -16.47
CA HIS A 217 -8.16 -14.93 -17.62
C HIS A 217 -8.59 -16.38 -17.36
N LEU A 218 -8.24 -16.95 -16.20
CA LEU A 218 -8.65 -18.30 -15.81
C LEU A 218 -10.18 -18.40 -15.67
N GLU A 219 -10.83 -17.37 -15.15
CA GLU A 219 -12.29 -17.30 -15.02
C GLU A 219 -12.99 -17.31 -16.38
N ALA A 220 -12.45 -16.55 -17.33
CA ALA A 220 -12.91 -16.55 -18.72
C ALA A 220 -12.70 -17.90 -19.39
N LEU A 221 -11.57 -18.60 -19.13
CA LEU A 221 -11.31 -19.94 -19.66
C LEU A 221 -12.28 -20.98 -19.08
N LYS A 222 -12.51 -20.96 -17.76
CA LYS A 222 -13.47 -21.84 -17.08
C LYS A 222 -14.90 -21.68 -17.63
N SER A 223 -15.24 -20.46 -18.04
CA SER A 223 -16.58 -20.11 -18.53
C SER A 223 -16.69 -20.16 -20.07
N GLY A 224 -15.65 -20.58 -20.78
CA GLY A 224 -15.66 -20.66 -22.26
C GLY A 224 -15.86 -19.31 -22.96
N MET A 225 -15.55 -18.18 -22.32
CA MET A 225 -15.81 -16.85 -22.86
C MET A 225 -14.92 -16.52 -24.06
N GLU A 226 -15.52 -15.92 -25.08
CA GLU A 226 -14.81 -15.39 -26.25
C GLU A 226 -14.52 -13.89 -26.09
N GLY A 227 -13.55 -13.40 -26.85
CA GLY A 227 -13.22 -11.97 -26.88
C GLY A 227 -14.17 -11.22 -27.82
N LEU A 228 -14.34 -9.92 -27.58
CA LEU A 228 -15.14 -9.07 -28.46
C LEU A 228 -14.52 -9.01 -29.86
N THR A 229 -15.37 -9.05 -30.90
CA THR A 229 -14.95 -8.97 -32.29
C THR A 229 -14.30 -7.62 -32.57
N ARG A 230 -13.13 -7.65 -33.21
CA ARG A 230 -12.34 -6.46 -33.50
C ARG A 230 -12.35 -6.17 -35.00
N THR A 231 -12.52 -4.90 -35.38
CA THR A 231 -12.48 -4.41 -36.76
C THR A 231 -11.07 -4.40 -37.37
N ASN A 232 -10.00 -4.31 -36.55
CA ASN A 232 -8.61 -4.28 -37.01
C ASN A 232 -7.71 -5.32 -36.30
N LYS A 233 -6.79 -5.95 -37.05
CA LYS A 233 -5.79 -6.89 -36.50
C LYS A 233 -4.62 -6.11 -35.88
N LEU A 234 -4.33 -6.35 -34.59
CA LEU A 234 -3.12 -5.81 -33.95
C LEU A 234 -1.89 -6.67 -34.27
N ASN A 235 -0.73 -6.01 -34.30
CA ASN A 235 0.56 -6.70 -34.32
C ASN A 235 0.86 -7.33 -32.96
N LYS A 236 1.77 -8.32 -32.92
CA LYS A 236 2.18 -9.00 -31.67
C LYS A 236 2.72 -8.02 -30.60
N VAL A 237 3.28 -6.90 -31.03
CA VAL A 237 3.81 -5.84 -30.16
C VAL A 237 2.68 -5.07 -29.47
N ASP A 238 1.68 -4.60 -30.22
CA ASP A 238 0.52 -3.89 -29.65
C ASP A 238 -0.27 -4.77 -28.66
N ARG A 239 -0.28 -6.08 -28.93
CA ARG A 239 -0.84 -7.10 -28.04
C ARG A 239 -0.10 -7.10 -26.68
N LEU A 240 1.23 -7.16 -26.71
CA LEU A 240 2.06 -7.14 -25.51
C LEU A 240 1.93 -5.82 -24.76
N ILE A 241 1.96 -4.69 -25.47
CA ILE A 241 1.77 -3.35 -24.89
C ILE A 241 0.42 -3.24 -24.17
N GLY A 242 -0.67 -3.79 -24.74
CA GLY A 242 -1.97 -3.72 -24.10
C GLY A 242 -2.04 -4.44 -22.75
N ILE A 243 -1.43 -5.62 -22.65
CA ILE A 243 -1.39 -6.40 -21.39
C ILE A 243 -0.47 -5.73 -20.37
N CYS A 244 0.67 -5.19 -20.81
CA CYS A 244 1.65 -4.54 -19.95
C CYS A 244 1.39 -3.04 -19.75
N SER A 245 0.28 -2.50 -20.22
CA SER A 245 0.05 -1.05 -20.28
C SER A 245 0.11 -0.35 -18.92
N VAL A 246 -0.50 -0.94 -17.89
CA VAL A 246 -0.38 -0.45 -16.49
C VAL A 246 1.08 -0.47 -16.04
N LEU A 247 1.83 -1.52 -16.35
CA LEU A 247 3.24 -1.67 -15.98
C LEU A 247 4.13 -0.66 -16.69
N ILE A 248 3.83 -0.39 -17.96
CA ILE A 248 4.55 0.61 -18.75
C ILE A 248 4.28 2.00 -18.18
N VAL A 249 3.02 2.34 -17.88
CA VAL A 249 2.68 3.64 -17.27
C VAL A 249 3.36 3.76 -15.91
N LEU A 250 3.21 2.77 -15.03
CA LEU A 250 3.83 2.77 -13.70
C LEU A 250 5.36 2.86 -13.78
N GLY A 251 6.00 2.08 -14.64
CA GLY A 251 7.44 2.05 -14.84
C GLY A 251 7.98 3.36 -15.40
N VAL A 252 7.27 3.96 -16.38
CA VAL A 252 7.64 5.28 -16.91
C VAL A 252 7.54 6.34 -15.83
N LEU A 253 6.43 6.35 -15.09
CA LEU A 253 6.18 7.31 -14.02
C LEU A 253 7.23 7.22 -12.91
N VAL A 254 7.59 6.02 -12.46
CA VAL A 254 8.48 5.83 -11.30
C VAL A 254 9.97 5.84 -11.68
N TRP A 255 10.35 5.32 -12.85
CA TRP A 255 11.77 5.05 -13.16
C TRP A 255 12.30 5.81 -14.37
N VAL A 256 11.46 6.25 -15.31
CA VAL A 256 11.93 6.95 -16.52
C VAL A 256 11.83 8.47 -16.36
N LEU A 257 10.74 8.96 -15.78
CA LEU A 257 10.54 10.39 -15.61
C LEU A 257 11.54 11.05 -14.63
N PRO A 258 11.85 10.48 -13.45
CA PRO A 258 12.80 11.12 -12.54
C PRO A 258 14.18 11.40 -13.15
N PRO A 259 14.89 10.43 -13.77
CA PRO A 259 16.19 10.70 -14.36
C PRO A 259 16.12 11.65 -15.57
N PHE A 260 15.00 11.64 -16.31
CA PHE A 260 14.78 12.60 -17.39
C PHE A 260 14.69 14.05 -16.87
N PHE A 261 13.98 14.26 -15.76
CA PHE A 261 13.89 15.58 -15.14
C PHE A 261 15.18 15.99 -14.43
N GLU A 262 15.91 15.05 -13.79
CA GLU A 262 17.24 15.32 -13.26
C GLU A 262 18.19 15.81 -14.35
N PHE A 263 18.15 15.20 -15.53
CA PHE A 263 18.93 15.66 -16.69
C PHE A 263 18.59 17.10 -17.09
N ILE A 264 17.29 17.47 -17.13
CA ILE A 264 16.86 18.84 -17.39
C ILE A 264 17.39 19.79 -16.31
N LYS A 265 17.39 19.37 -15.04
CA LYS A 265 17.88 20.18 -13.92
C LYS A 265 19.38 20.41 -13.99
N VAL A 266 20.16 19.38 -14.34
CA VAL A 266 21.61 19.48 -14.55
C VAL A 266 21.95 20.48 -15.66
N ILE A 267 21.16 20.51 -16.75
CA ILE A 267 21.36 21.45 -17.85
C ILE A 267 20.86 22.87 -17.49
N GLY A 268 19.71 22.95 -16.83
CA GLY A 268 18.99 24.20 -16.60
C GLY A 268 19.42 24.99 -15.35
N GLY A 269 20.17 24.39 -14.43
CA GLY A 269 20.63 25.04 -13.19
C GLY A 269 19.48 25.70 -12.42
N GLU A 270 19.68 26.96 -12.01
CA GLU A 270 18.68 27.76 -11.28
C GLU A 270 17.43 28.10 -12.13
N ALA A 271 17.54 28.05 -13.47
CA ALA A 271 16.41 28.30 -14.37
C ALA A 271 15.55 27.04 -14.60
N SER A 272 15.93 25.88 -14.05
CA SER A 272 15.26 24.59 -14.23
C SER A 272 13.75 24.65 -13.93
N THR A 273 13.35 25.31 -12.85
CA THR A 273 11.94 25.43 -12.45
C THR A 273 11.11 26.19 -13.49
N LEU A 274 11.64 27.28 -14.04
CA LEU A 274 10.98 28.08 -15.09
C LEU A 274 10.93 27.33 -16.42
N ILE A 275 12.02 26.65 -16.78
CA ILE A 275 12.10 25.83 -17.99
C ILE A 275 11.04 24.72 -17.94
N ILE A 276 10.92 24.04 -16.80
CA ILE A 276 9.94 22.96 -16.62
C ILE A 276 8.52 23.51 -16.61
N ALA A 277 8.24 24.64 -15.94
CA ALA A 277 6.93 25.28 -16.01
C ALA A 277 6.54 25.63 -17.46
N LEU A 278 7.48 26.16 -18.24
CA LEU A 278 7.28 26.46 -19.65
C LEU A 278 7.04 25.18 -20.47
N ILE A 279 7.81 24.12 -20.24
CA ILE A 279 7.62 22.81 -20.87
C ILE A 279 6.23 22.26 -20.55
N MET A 280 5.77 22.37 -19.30
CA MET A 280 4.46 21.86 -18.89
C MET A 280 3.30 22.61 -19.57
N ILE A 281 3.37 23.94 -19.62
CA ILE A 281 2.35 24.77 -20.27
C ILE A 281 2.35 24.56 -21.79
N THR A 282 3.53 24.54 -22.42
CA THR A 282 3.65 24.30 -23.87
C THR A 282 3.20 22.89 -24.24
N SER A 283 3.57 21.88 -23.45
CA SER A 283 3.12 20.49 -23.62
C SER A 283 1.61 20.39 -23.47
N TYR A 284 1.03 21.07 -22.48
CA TYR A 284 -0.43 21.12 -22.30
C TYR A 284 -1.15 21.69 -23.53
N LEU A 285 -0.74 22.86 -24.02
CA LEU A 285 -1.35 23.48 -25.20
C LEU A 285 -1.15 22.64 -26.47
N ALA A 286 0.04 22.05 -26.65
CA ALA A 286 0.34 21.18 -27.79
C ALA A 286 -0.52 19.91 -27.77
N LEU A 287 -0.71 19.30 -26.59
CA LEU A 287 -1.58 18.15 -26.43
C LEU A 287 -3.05 18.52 -26.68
N LEU A 288 -3.54 19.64 -26.17
CA LEU A 288 -4.91 20.10 -26.47
C LEU A 288 -5.13 20.36 -27.96
N TYR A 289 -4.14 20.96 -28.65
CA TYR A 289 -4.19 21.14 -30.10
C TYR A 289 -4.17 19.80 -30.85
N SER A 290 -3.45 18.79 -30.34
CA SER A 290 -3.53 17.44 -30.91
C SER A 290 -4.89 16.79 -30.67
N VAL A 291 -5.51 17.03 -29.52
CA VAL A 291 -6.83 16.48 -29.14
C VAL A 291 -7.95 17.15 -29.92
N SER A 292 -7.84 18.44 -30.26
CA SER A 292 -8.86 19.17 -31.02
C SER A 292 -9.12 18.57 -32.40
N LYS A 293 -8.10 17.94 -33.00
CA LYS A 293 -8.16 17.23 -34.29
C LYS A 293 -8.85 15.86 -34.23
N MET A 294 -9.22 15.41 -33.04
CA MET A 294 -9.84 14.10 -32.81
C MET A 294 -11.29 14.27 -32.33
N PRO A 295 -12.19 13.32 -32.67
CA PRO A 295 -13.53 13.31 -32.13
C PRO A 295 -13.48 13.16 -30.61
N ASN A 296 -14.46 13.75 -29.92
CA ASN A 296 -14.60 13.57 -28.48
C ASN A 296 -14.73 12.09 -28.14
N LEU A 297 -14.11 11.69 -27.04
CA LEU A 297 -14.35 10.38 -26.46
C LEU A 297 -15.84 10.29 -26.12
N PRO A 298 -16.55 9.24 -26.57
CA PRO A 298 -17.96 9.09 -26.23
C PRO A 298 -18.17 9.15 -24.71
N SER A 299 -19.38 9.47 -24.29
CA SER A 299 -19.80 9.38 -22.89
C SER A 299 -20.97 8.41 -22.85
N GLY A 300 -20.73 7.15 -22.50
CA GLY A 300 -21.76 6.09 -22.52
C GLY A 300 -21.21 4.71 -22.85
N ASP A 301 -22.14 3.77 -23.05
CA ASP A 301 -21.89 2.35 -23.25
C ASP A 301 -20.91 2.07 -24.40
N ILE A 302 -19.93 1.20 -24.12
CA ILE A 302 -18.97 0.74 -25.12
C ILE A 302 -19.60 -0.42 -25.89
N ILE A 303 -20.11 -0.13 -27.09
CA ILE A 303 -20.68 -1.12 -28.02
C ILE A 303 -19.61 -1.67 -28.97
N GLU A 304 -18.67 -0.81 -29.38
CA GLU A 304 -17.53 -1.19 -30.24
C GLU A 304 -16.19 -0.82 -29.59
N ILE A 305 -15.16 -1.62 -29.87
CA ILE A 305 -13.81 -1.38 -29.35
C ILE A 305 -13.21 -0.14 -30.05
N PRO A 306 -12.82 0.90 -29.29
CA PRO A 306 -12.24 2.09 -29.89
C PRO A 306 -10.79 1.86 -30.37
N GLU A 307 -10.33 2.69 -31.31
CA GLU A 307 -8.97 2.62 -31.84
C GLU A 307 -7.92 3.08 -30.81
N VAL A 308 -6.99 2.18 -30.46
CA VAL A 308 -5.94 2.39 -29.44
C VAL A 308 -5.20 3.72 -29.63
N GLY A 309 -4.64 3.97 -30.81
CA GLY A 309 -3.78 5.14 -31.03
C GLY A 309 -4.50 6.48 -30.86
N LYS A 310 -5.75 6.58 -31.32
CA LYS A 310 -6.58 7.79 -31.15
C LYS A 310 -7.01 7.93 -29.70
N THR A 311 -7.45 6.84 -29.07
CA THR A 311 -7.92 6.87 -27.67
C THR A 311 -6.81 7.27 -26.71
N VAL A 312 -5.60 6.72 -26.85
CA VAL A 312 -4.47 7.09 -25.98
C VAL A 312 -4.11 8.57 -26.13
N LYS A 313 -4.02 9.08 -27.37
CA LYS A 313 -3.69 10.49 -27.63
C LYS A 313 -4.75 11.47 -27.13
N ALA A 314 -6.01 11.04 -27.05
CA ALA A 314 -7.14 11.90 -26.68
C ALA A 314 -7.08 12.45 -25.23
N GLY A 315 -6.30 11.84 -24.33
CA GLY A 315 -6.28 12.24 -22.91
C GLY A 315 -4.90 12.28 -22.25
N LEU A 316 -3.80 12.32 -23.02
CA LEU A 316 -2.44 12.45 -22.46
C LEU A 316 -2.27 13.69 -21.58
N HIS A 317 -3.05 14.75 -21.81
CA HIS A 317 -3.02 15.96 -21.00
C HIS A 317 -3.46 15.73 -19.54
N PHE A 318 -4.27 14.70 -19.26
CA PHE A 318 -4.65 14.31 -17.89
C PHE A 318 -3.49 13.73 -17.09
N LEU A 319 -2.42 13.26 -17.75
CA LEU A 319 -1.24 12.73 -17.07
C LEU A 319 -0.29 13.85 -16.62
N LEU A 320 -0.37 15.06 -17.21
CA LEU A 320 0.55 16.15 -16.90
C LEU A 320 0.57 16.54 -15.41
N PRO A 321 -0.57 16.68 -14.69
CA PRO A 321 -0.54 16.96 -13.26
C PRO A 321 0.06 15.84 -12.41
N VAL A 322 -0.10 14.59 -12.83
CA VAL A 322 0.53 13.42 -12.17
C VAL A 322 2.05 13.43 -12.41
N ILE A 323 2.48 13.78 -13.62
CA ILE A 323 3.89 13.96 -13.96
C ILE A 323 4.51 15.07 -13.12
N LEU A 324 3.82 16.21 -12.96
CA LEU A 324 4.23 17.31 -12.10
C LEU A 324 4.39 16.86 -10.64
N LEU A 325 3.38 16.14 -10.13
CA LEU A 325 3.40 15.59 -8.77
C LEU A 325 4.62 14.70 -8.54
N ILE A 326 4.87 13.75 -9.45
CA ILE A 326 6.03 12.84 -9.34
C ILE A 326 7.33 13.61 -9.39
N TRP A 327 7.48 14.56 -10.32
CA TRP A 327 8.69 15.36 -10.44
C TRP A 327 9.02 16.10 -9.13
N LEU A 328 8.03 16.76 -8.53
CA LEU A 328 8.20 17.47 -7.26
C LEU A 328 8.61 16.53 -6.12
N LEU A 329 8.06 15.32 -6.10
CA LEU A 329 8.39 14.30 -5.10
C LEU A 329 9.77 13.67 -5.31
N THR A 330 10.14 13.34 -6.55
CA THR A 330 11.33 12.53 -6.83
C THR A 330 12.58 13.35 -7.07
N VAL A 331 12.47 14.46 -7.81
CA VAL A 331 13.62 15.27 -8.25
C VAL A 331 13.82 16.49 -7.37
N GLU A 332 12.74 17.22 -7.08
CA GLU A 332 12.83 18.35 -6.14
C GLU A 332 12.85 17.90 -4.68
N ARG A 333 12.46 16.64 -4.42
CA ARG A 333 12.37 16.05 -3.07
C ARG A 333 11.56 16.92 -2.10
N PHE A 334 10.54 17.60 -2.63
CA PHE A 334 9.64 18.41 -1.84
C PHE A 334 8.81 17.54 -0.92
N SER A 335 8.29 18.16 0.16
CA SER A 335 7.37 17.45 1.02
C SER A 335 6.16 16.99 0.21
N PRO A 336 5.57 15.85 0.56
CA PRO A 336 4.38 15.38 -0.15
C PRO A 336 3.20 16.37 -0.16
N GLU A 337 3.00 17.14 0.92
CA GLU A 337 2.00 18.22 1.01
C GLU A 337 2.24 19.33 -0.03
N THR A 338 3.48 19.83 -0.11
CA THR A 338 3.82 20.91 -1.06
C THR A 338 3.76 20.42 -2.51
N SER A 339 4.15 19.17 -2.76
CA SER A 339 4.10 18.56 -4.10
C SER A 339 2.67 18.47 -4.62
N VAL A 340 1.73 18.00 -3.79
CA VAL A 340 0.32 17.89 -4.21
C VAL A 340 -0.38 19.23 -4.28
N TYR A 341 0.00 20.20 -3.46
CA TYR A 341 -0.51 21.56 -3.57
C TYR A 341 -0.29 22.12 -4.98
N TRP A 342 0.94 22.05 -5.49
CA TRP A 342 1.27 22.52 -6.84
C TRP A 342 0.60 21.68 -7.94
N ALA A 343 0.53 20.36 -7.77
CA ALA A 343 -0.21 19.48 -8.69
C ALA A 343 -1.70 19.82 -8.74
N THR A 344 -2.31 20.17 -7.60
CA THR A 344 -3.71 20.58 -7.48
C THR A 344 -3.94 21.94 -8.15
N MET A 345 -3.05 22.91 -7.94
CA MET A 345 -3.12 24.21 -8.62
C MET A 345 -3.05 24.05 -10.14
N PHE A 346 -2.14 23.19 -10.63
CA PHE A 346 -2.05 22.90 -12.05
C PHE A 346 -3.28 22.15 -12.57
N MET A 347 -3.86 21.24 -11.78
CA MET A 347 -5.11 20.57 -12.12
C MET A 347 -6.29 21.56 -12.20
N MET A 348 -6.38 22.52 -11.27
CA MET A 348 -7.37 23.61 -11.34
C MET A 348 -7.21 24.44 -12.62
N PHE A 349 -5.96 24.75 -13.00
CA PHE A 349 -5.66 25.42 -14.26
C PHE A 349 -6.16 24.62 -15.47
N ILE A 350 -5.95 23.30 -15.49
CA ILE A 350 -6.46 22.44 -16.56
C ILE A 350 -8.00 22.45 -16.60
N VAL A 351 -8.67 22.23 -15.47
CA VAL A 351 -10.15 22.24 -15.40
C VAL A 351 -10.73 23.54 -15.94
N LEU A 352 -10.12 24.68 -15.59
CA LEU A 352 -10.58 26.01 -16.02
C LEU A 352 -10.35 26.29 -17.50
N THR A 353 -9.26 25.78 -18.08
CA THR A 353 -8.80 26.21 -19.41
C THR A 353 -9.03 25.18 -20.51
N GLN A 354 -9.20 23.90 -20.17
CA GLN A 354 -9.27 22.79 -21.13
C GLN A 354 -10.40 22.97 -22.14
N LYS A 355 -11.63 23.20 -21.68
CA LYS A 355 -12.80 23.36 -22.57
C LYS A 355 -12.70 24.63 -23.40
N PHE A 356 -12.19 25.71 -22.81
CA PHE A 356 -11.96 26.98 -23.48
C PHE A 356 -10.99 26.83 -24.67
N PHE A 357 -9.80 26.27 -24.45
CA PHE A 357 -8.81 26.09 -25.51
C PHE A 357 -9.26 25.06 -26.56
N LEU A 358 -9.94 23.98 -26.16
CA LEU A 358 -10.52 23.02 -27.11
C LEU A 358 -11.57 23.67 -28.01
N GLY A 359 -12.45 24.51 -27.46
CA GLY A 359 -13.44 25.26 -28.24
C GLY A 359 -12.78 26.18 -29.26
N ILE A 360 -11.76 26.94 -28.85
CA ILE A 360 -10.98 27.80 -29.76
C ILE A 360 -10.33 26.98 -30.88
N PHE A 361 -9.65 25.88 -30.54
CA PHE A 361 -8.95 25.07 -31.54
C PHE A 361 -9.88 24.31 -32.48
N ARG A 362 -11.15 24.11 -32.10
CA ARG A 362 -12.20 23.51 -32.94
C ARG A 362 -12.99 24.54 -33.74
N GLY A 363 -12.78 25.83 -33.52
CA GLY A 363 -13.54 26.90 -34.15
C GLY A 363 -14.99 26.99 -33.68
N GLU A 364 -15.27 26.53 -32.45
CA GLU A 364 -16.61 26.61 -31.85
C GLU A 364 -16.92 28.05 -31.40
N SER A 365 -18.14 28.54 -31.65
CA SER A 365 -18.57 29.91 -31.29
C SER A 365 -18.92 30.10 -29.82
N ASP A 366 -19.14 29.01 -29.09
CA ASP A 366 -19.74 29.03 -27.74
C ASP A 366 -18.69 29.15 -26.62
N ILE A 367 -17.71 30.04 -26.82
CA ILE A 367 -16.56 30.22 -25.92
C ILE A 367 -16.99 30.63 -24.51
N THR A 368 -18.02 31.49 -24.40
CA THR A 368 -18.56 31.94 -23.12
C THR A 368 -19.19 30.78 -22.34
N GLN A 369 -19.94 29.91 -23.02
CA GLN A 369 -20.56 28.73 -22.41
C GLN A 369 -19.50 27.74 -21.92
N HIS A 370 -18.40 27.55 -22.66
CA HIS A 370 -17.28 26.71 -22.22
C HIS A 370 -16.62 27.22 -20.95
N LEU A 371 -16.47 28.55 -20.80
CA LEU A 371 -15.91 29.15 -19.58
C LEU A 371 -16.84 28.96 -18.38
N PHE A 372 -18.14 29.21 -18.52
CA PHE A 372 -19.12 28.99 -17.45
C PHE A 372 -19.22 27.51 -17.05
N THR A 373 -19.15 26.61 -18.03
CA THR A 373 -19.12 25.16 -17.77
C THR A 373 -17.88 24.78 -16.98
N SER A 374 -16.71 25.33 -17.34
CA SER A 374 -15.44 25.06 -16.64
C SER A 374 -15.45 25.57 -15.19
N LEU A 375 -16.04 26.74 -14.93
CA LEU A 375 -16.25 27.24 -13.57
C LEU A 375 -17.21 26.35 -12.77
N THR A 376 -18.25 25.83 -13.44
CA THR A 376 -19.20 24.89 -12.82
C THR A 376 -18.51 23.59 -12.46
N ASP A 377 -17.67 23.05 -13.35
CA ASP A 377 -16.90 21.83 -13.09
C ASP A 377 -15.90 22.03 -11.95
N LEU A 378 -15.21 23.18 -11.90
CA LEU A 378 -14.32 23.52 -10.79
C LEU A 378 -15.07 23.58 -9.46
N LYS A 379 -16.24 24.26 -9.42
CA LYS A 379 -17.11 24.31 -8.25
C LYS A 379 -17.55 22.91 -7.82
N LEU A 380 -17.97 22.07 -8.77
CA LEU A 380 -18.36 20.69 -8.50
C LEU A 380 -17.18 19.83 -8.03
N GLY A 381 -15.97 20.09 -8.52
CA GLY A 381 -14.73 19.49 -8.04
C GLY A 381 -14.45 19.81 -6.58
N PHE A 382 -14.53 21.08 -6.19
CA PHE A 382 -14.40 21.48 -4.79
C PHE A 382 -15.47 20.86 -3.88
N VAL A 383 -16.74 20.86 -4.32
CA VAL A 383 -17.83 20.25 -3.57
C VAL A 383 -17.60 18.74 -3.39
N ASN A 384 -17.18 18.05 -4.45
CA ASN A 384 -16.85 16.63 -4.38
C ASN A 384 -15.66 16.36 -3.45
N GLY A 385 -14.58 17.13 -3.57
CA GLY A 385 -13.40 17.00 -2.69
C GLY A 385 -13.76 17.19 -1.22
N ALA A 386 -14.55 18.23 -0.90
CA ALA A 386 -15.04 18.47 0.45
C ALA A 386 -15.94 17.33 0.96
N ARG A 387 -16.90 16.85 0.14
CA ARG A 387 -17.79 15.74 0.52
C ARG A 387 -17.03 14.44 0.77
N ASN A 388 -16.04 14.14 -0.06
CA ASN A 388 -15.19 12.96 0.10
C ASN A 388 -14.33 13.05 1.36
N MET A 389 -13.94 14.25 1.79
CA MET A 389 -13.12 14.46 2.99
C MET A 389 -13.90 14.33 4.31
N ILE A 390 -15.21 14.60 4.34
CA ILE A 390 -16.00 14.55 5.58
C ILE A 390 -15.86 13.17 6.26
N GLY A 391 -16.03 12.08 5.50
CA GLY A 391 -15.91 10.73 6.02
C GLY A 391 -14.50 10.40 6.53
N VAL A 392 -13.47 10.79 5.78
CA VAL A 392 -12.07 10.56 6.15
C VAL A 392 -11.71 11.31 7.42
N GLY A 393 -12.05 12.61 7.51
CA GLY A 393 -11.75 13.44 8.66
C GLY A 393 -12.41 12.93 9.94
N VAL A 394 -13.71 12.62 9.91
CA VAL A 394 -14.41 12.05 11.07
C VAL A 394 -13.79 10.70 11.46
N ALA A 395 -13.46 9.84 10.49
CA ALA A 395 -12.84 8.55 10.76
C ALA A 395 -11.49 8.68 11.44
N THR A 396 -10.63 9.58 10.96
CA THR A 396 -9.28 9.78 11.52
C THR A 396 -9.32 10.36 12.92
N THR A 397 -10.26 11.27 13.19
CA THR A 397 -10.48 11.81 14.54
C THR A 397 -10.99 10.73 15.49
N ALA A 398 -11.91 9.87 15.05
CA ALA A 398 -12.39 8.74 15.84
C ALA A 398 -11.31 7.66 16.05
N ALA A 399 -10.48 7.39 15.04
CA ALA A 399 -9.30 6.53 15.17
C ALA A 399 -8.31 7.08 16.20
N GLY A 400 -8.20 8.40 16.34
CA GLY A 400 -7.43 9.05 17.39
C GLY A 400 -7.86 8.65 18.81
N ILE A 401 -9.14 8.34 19.06
CA ILE A 401 -9.60 7.80 20.35
C ILE A 401 -8.96 6.43 20.64
N ILE A 402 -8.82 5.61 19.59
CA ILE A 402 -8.24 4.26 19.71
C ILE A 402 -6.75 4.39 19.99
N VAL A 403 -6.02 5.19 19.20
CA VAL A 403 -4.58 5.45 19.42
C VAL A 403 -4.33 6.04 20.82
N GLY A 404 -5.12 7.04 21.21
CA GLY A 404 -5.04 7.64 22.54
C GLY A 404 -5.32 6.64 23.67
N THR A 405 -6.19 5.65 23.44
CA THR A 405 -6.44 4.59 24.41
C THR A 405 -5.22 3.69 24.55
N VAL A 406 -4.58 3.34 23.44
CA VAL A 406 -3.37 2.51 23.41
C VAL A 406 -2.23 3.18 24.15
N THR A 407 -1.98 4.47 23.88
CA THR A 407 -0.90 5.22 24.55
C THR A 407 -1.20 5.44 26.04
N LEU A 408 -2.47 5.62 26.42
CA LEU A 408 -2.86 5.85 27.81
C LEU A 408 -2.81 4.58 28.67
N THR A 409 -3.13 3.43 28.10
CA THR A 409 -3.35 2.17 28.85
C THR A 409 -2.29 1.10 28.64
N GLY A 410 -1.50 1.18 27.58
CA GLY A 410 -0.52 0.15 27.23
C GLY A 410 -1.13 -1.13 26.63
N VAL A 411 -2.39 -1.10 26.16
CA VAL A 411 -3.07 -2.26 25.51
C VAL A 411 -2.23 -2.98 24.47
N GLY A 412 -1.37 -2.25 23.74
CA GLY A 412 -0.45 -2.85 22.78
C GLY A 412 0.34 -4.01 23.38
N GLN A 413 0.85 -3.86 24.61
CA GLN A 413 1.64 -4.89 25.31
C GLN A 413 0.79 -6.14 25.67
N LEU A 414 -0.47 -5.95 26.06
CA LEU A 414 -1.38 -7.08 26.30
C LEU A 414 -1.65 -7.87 25.02
N ILE A 415 -1.82 -7.18 23.89
CA ILE A 415 -2.01 -7.87 22.61
C ILE A 415 -0.74 -8.62 22.19
N ILE A 416 0.45 -8.06 22.44
CA ILE A 416 1.73 -8.77 22.25
C ILE A 416 1.72 -10.08 23.06
N GLY A 417 1.44 -10.01 24.35
CA GLY A 417 1.41 -11.18 25.22
C GLY A 417 0.37 -12.23 24.81
N TRP A 418 -0.83 -11.83 24.38
CA TRP A 418 -1.85 -12.77 23.89
C TRP A 418 -1.44 -13.45 22.59
N VAL A 419 -0.91 -12.69 21.63
CA VAL A 419 -0.44 -13.26 20.36
C VAL A 419 0.73 -14.22 20.61
N GLU A 420 1.67 -13.86 21.48
CA GLU A 420 2.80 -14.69 21.87
C GLU A 420 2.33 -16.00 22.51
N PHE A 421 1.44 -15.92 23.50
CA PHE A 421 0.89 -17.07 24.21
C PHE A 421 0.18 -18.05 23.27
N ILE A 422 -0.67 -17.54 22.37
CA ILE A 422 -1.43 -18.38 21.43
C ILE A 422 -0.50 -18.96 20.36
N ALA A 423 0.50 -18.18 19.90
CA ALA A 423 1.41 -18.62 18.86
C ALA A 423 2.50 -19.57 19.36
N ALA A 424 2.76 -19.64 20.67
CA ALA A 424 3.73 -20.54 21.31
C ALA A 424 5.12 -20.49 20.64
N GLY A 425 5.61 -19.29 20.34
CA GLY A 425 6.92 -19.10 19.67
C GLY A 425 6.93 -19.46 18.18
N ASN A 426 5.78 -19.66 17.53
CA ASN A 426 5.72 -19.86 16.09
C ASN A 426 5.47 -18.54 15.36
N LEU A 427 6.52 -18.01 14.71
CA LEU A 427 6.43 -16.76 13.96
C LEU A 427 5.36 -16.76 12.85
N PHE A 428 5.10 -17.88 12.19
CA PHE A 428 4.05 -17.93 11.18
C PHE A 428 2.66 -17.76 11.82
N LEU A 429 2.42 -18.37 12.99
CA LEU A 429 1.19 -18.18 13.75
C LEU A 429 1.07 -16.74 14.26
N ILE A 430 2.16 -16.12 14.73
CA ILE A 430 2.18 -14.70 15.10
C ILE A 430 1.67 -13.85 13.94
N LEU A 431 2.28 -13.98 12.76
CA LEU A 431 1.87 -13.22 11.58
C LEU A 431 0.42 -13.51 11.17
N LEU A 432 -0.04 -14.76 11.31
CA LEU A 432 -1.42 -15.14 11.01
C LEU A 432 -2.42 -14.48 11.97
N PHE A 433 -2.16 -14.52 13.29
CA PHE A 433 -2.99 -13.86 14.28
C PHE A 433 -2.98 -12.35 14.11
N THR A 434 -1.80 -11.76 13.87
CA THR A 434 -1.69 -10.33 13.56
C THR A 434 -2.49 -9.97 12.32
N ALA A 435 -2.41 -10.74 11.23
CA ALA A 435 -3.20 -10.53 10.02
C ALA A 435 -4.72 -10.58 10.30
N MET A 436 -5.18 -11.56 11.10
CA MET A 436 -6.59 -11.66 11.47
C MET A 436 -7.05 -10.48 12.32
N ILE A 437 -6.26 -10.08 13.32
CA ILE A 437 -6.56 -8.92 14.17
C ILE A 437 -6.57 -7.64 13.31
N SER A 438 -5.62 -7.49 12.39
CA SER A 438 -5.57 -6.37 11.44
C SER A 438 -6.81 -6.29 10.56
N LEU A 439 -7.27 -7.42 10.02
CA LEU A 439 -8.52 -7.48 9.25
C LEU A 439 -9.72 -7.10 10.10
N ILE A 440 -9.80 -7.61 11.34
CA ILE A 440 -10.92 -7.33 12.24
C ILE A 440 -10.97 -5.87 12.66
N LEU A 441 -9.83 -5.30 13.05
CA LEU A 441 -9.73 -3.90 13.44
C LEU A 441 -9.98 -2.97 12.25
N GLY A 442 -9.58 -3.37 11.04
CA GLY A 442 -9.77 -2.57 9.83
C GLY A 442 -11.18 -2.57 9.26
N MET A 443 -12.04 -3.52 9.67
CA MET A 443 -13.38 -3.68 9.09
C MET A 443 -14.24 -2.43 9.28
N GLY A 444 -14.73 -1.87 8.16
CA GLY A 444 -15.63 -0.72 8.16
C GLY A 444 -14.96 0.63 8.40
N LEU A 445 -13.63 0.67 8.38
CA LEU A 445 -12.84 1.89 8.51
C LEU A 445 -12.38 2.38 7.14
N PRO A 446 -12.42 3.68 6.83
CA PRO A 446 -11.70 4.23 5.69
C PRO A 446 -10.21 3.93 5.82
N THR A 447 -9.55 3.68 4.69
CA THR A 447 -8.15 3.25 4.59
C THR A 447 -7.17 4.03 5.46
N THR A 448 -7.33 5.35 5.55
CA THR A 448 -6.52 6.23 6.39
C THR A 448 -6.68 5.89 7.87
N ALA A 449 -7.92 5.87 8.35
CA ALA A 449 -8.26 5.58 9.74
C ALA A 449 -7.92 4.14 10.10
N ASN A 450 -8.18 3.22 9.18
CA ASN A 450 -7.79 1.82 9.27
C ASN A 450 -6.28 1.68 9.51
N TYR A 451 -5.47 2.26 8.62
CA TYR A 451 -4.03 2.20 8.73
C TYR A 451 -3.54 2.78 10.07
N ILE A 452 -4.08 3.91 10.53
CA ILE A 452 -3.74 4.51 11.83
C ILE A 452 -3.97 3.53 12.98
N VAL A 453 -5.17 2.94 13.05
CA VAL A 453 -5.53 2.00 14.12
C VAL A 453 -4.67 0.75 14.05
N VAL A 454 -4.56 0.16 12.86
CA VAL A 454 -3.88 -1.12 12.68
C VAL A 454 -2.37 -0.95 12.83
N SER A 455 -1.75 0.11 12.30
CA SER A 455 -0.30 0.29 12.40
C SER A 455 0.16 0.64 13.80
N SER A 456 -0.58 1.49 14.53
CA SER A 456 -0.22 1.86 15.90
C SER A 456 -0.29 0.67 16.86
N LEU A 457 -1.18 -0.29 16.60
CA LEU A 457 -1.37 -1.48 17.41
C LEU A 457 -0.50 -2.65 16.97
N MET A 458 -0.54 -2.99 15.68
CA MET A 458 -0.04 -4.28 15.18
C MET A 458 1.39 -4.22 14.64
N ALA A 459 1.88 -3.06 14.16
CA ALA A 459 3.27 -2.98 13.70
C ALA A 459 4.28 -3.26 14.84
N PRO A 460 4.11 -2.71 16.06
CA PRO A 460 4.97 -3.08 17.20
C PRO A 460 4.90 -4.55 17.57
N VAL A 461 3.74 -5.20 17.42
CA VAL A 461 3.57 -6.64 17.68
C VAL A 461 4.43 -7.46 16.72
N ILE A 462 4.41 -7.14 15.43
CA ILE A 462 5.24 -7.83 14.42
C ILE A 462 6.72 -7.60 14.71
N MET A 463 7.12 -6.37 15.03
CA MET A 463 8.51 -6.04 15.30
C MET A 463 9.04 -6.77 16.55
N SER A 464 8.31 -6.70 17.66
CA SER A 464 8.71 -7.32 18.93
C SER A 464 8.72 -8.84 18.83
N LEU A 465 7.64 -9.45 18.35
CA LEU A 465 7.54 -10.91 18.26
C LEU A 465 8.38 -11.49 17.12
N GLY A 466 8.61 -10.75 16.03
CA GLY A 466 9.58 -11.10 15.00
C GLY A 466 11.00 -11.18 15.56
N ALA A 467 11.41 -10.12 16.28
CA ALA A 467 12.69 -10.06 16.94
C ALA A 467 12.86 -11.20 17.97
N ALA A 468 11.82 -11.51 18.75
CA ALA A 468 11.83 -12.60 19.73
C ALA A 468 12.01 -14.00 19.11
N ASN A 469 11.73 -14.14 17.81
CA ASN A 469 11.78 -15.39 17.08
C ASN A 469 12.94 -15.43 16.06
N ASN A 470 14.02 -14.71 16.34
CA ASN A 470 15.25 -14.67 15.52
C ASN A 470 15.05 -14.16 14.08
N VAL A 471 14.03 -13.34 13.84
CA VAL A 471 13.78 -12.73 12.53
C VAL A 471 13.75 -11.22 12.67
N ALA A 472 14.83 -10.57 12.20
CA ALA A 472 14.90 -9.13 12.18
C ALA A 472 14.04 -8.58 11.02
N ILE A 473 12.86 -8.06 11.34
CA ILE A 473 11.91 -7.52 10.36
C ILE A 473 12.19 -6.01 10.20
N PRO A 474 12.41 -5.49 8.98
CA PRO A 474 12.50 -4.05 8.76
C PRO A 474 11.19 -3.36 9.14
N LEU A 475 11.26 -2.18 9.76
CA LEU A 475 10.06 -1.44 10.18
C LEU A 475 9.08 -1.18 9.02
N ILE A 476 9.61 -0.82 7.84
CA ILE A 476 8.77 -0.62 6.64
C ILE A 476 8.01 -1.91 6.24
N ALA A 477 8.61 -3.09 6.43
CA ALA A 477 7.96 -4.36 6.11
C ALA A 477 6.82 -4.65 7.09
N ALA A 478 6.99 -4.37 8.39
CA ALA A 478 5.91 -4.50 9.37
C ALA A 478 4.75 -3.54 9.05
N HIS A 479 5.05 -2.29 8.71
CA HIS A 479 4.05 -1.31 8.31
C HIS A 479 3.34 -1.65 6.98
N MET A 480 4.08 -2.16 5.99
CA MET A 480 3.49 -2.69 4.76
C MET A 480 2.60 -3.91 5.03
N PHE A 481 2.99 -4.79 5.96
CA PHE A 481 2.19 -5.97 6.31
C PHE A 481 0.83 -5.57 6.86
N VAL A 482 0.81 -4.70 7.88
CA VAL A 482 -0.43 -4.22 8.49
C VAL A 482 -1.25 -3.38 7.52
N PHE A 483 -0.60 -2.60 6.64
CA PHE A 483 -1.28 -1.85 5.60
C PHE A 483 -2.03 -2.77 4.62
N TYR A 484 -1.42 -3.87 4.19
CA TYR A 484 -2.06 -4.84 3.29
C TYR A 484 -3.32 -5.46 3.91
N PHE A 485 -3.25 -5.91 5.17
CA PHE A 485 -4.44 -6.45 5.84
C PHE A 485 -5.46 -5.37 6.17
N GLY A 486 -5.01 -4.13 6.41
CA GLY A 486 -5.89 -2.97 6.51
C GLY A 486 -6.72 -2.82 5.24
N ILE A 487 -6.08 -2.67 4.07
CA ILE A 487 -6.84 -2.45 2.82
C ILE A 487 -7.69 -3.67 2.41
N LEU A 488 -7.27 -4.91 2.73
CA LEU A 488 -8.08 -6.11 2.48
C LEU A 488 -9.34 -6.17 3.37
N ALA A 489 -9.38 -5.43 4.48
CA ALA A 489 -10.58 -5.34 5.31
C ALA A 489 -11.76 -4.68 4.57
N ASP A 490 -11.50 -3.85 3.56
CA ASP A 490 -12.53 -3.20 2.72
C ASP A 490 -13.35 -4.18 1.89
N ASP A 491 -12.83 -5.39 1.69
CA ASP A 491 -13.46 -6.45 0.88
C ASP A 491 -13.97 -7.60 1.74
N THR A 492 -13.58 -7.61 3.02
CA THR A 492 -13.83 -8.72 3.94
C THR A 492 -15.26 -8.62 4.51
N PRO A 493 -16.10 -9.67 4.34
CA PRO A 493 -17.41 -9.74 4.99
C PRO A 493 -17.29 -9.77 6.53
N PRO A 494 -18.27 -9.23 7.28
CA PRO A 494 -19.60 -8.82 6.82
C PRO A 494 -19.71 -7.36 6.35
N VAL A 495 -18.66 -6.54 6.50
CA VAL A 495 -18.75 -5.07 6.29
C VAL A 495 -18.39 -4.65 4.86
N GLY A 496 -17.34 -5.22 4.27
CA GLY A 496 -16.92 -5.09 2.86
C GLY A 496 -17.44 -3.87 2.08
N LEU A 497 -17.10 -2.62 2.46
CA LEU A 497 -17.74 -1.40 1.93
C LEU A 497 -17.65 -1.30 0.40
N ALA A 498 -16.51 -1.68 -0.18
CA ALA A 498 -16.32 -1.74 -1.63
C ALA A 498 -17.23 -2.79 -2.27
N ALA A 499 -17.40 -3.95 -1.62
CA ALA A 499 -18.29 -5.01 -2.06
C ALA A 499 -19.77 -4.60 -2.01
N TYR A 500 -20.21 -3.81 -1.02
CA TYR A 500 -21.58 -3.25 -1.00
C TYR A 500 -21.81 -2.27 -2.14
N ALA A 501 -20.85 -1.37 -2.41
CA ALA A 501 -20.93 -0.46 -3.54
C ALA A 501 -20.99 -1.22 -4.88
N ALA A 502 -20.14 -2.24 -5.06
CA ALA A 502 -20.13 -3.07 -6.26
C ALA A 502 -21.40 -3.92 -6.41
N ALA A 503 -21.95 -4.43 -5.31
CA ALA A 503 -23.21 -5.18 -5.29
C ALA A 503 -24.39 -4.30 -5.68
N ALA A 504 -24.43 -3.04 -5.23
CA ALA A 504 -25.45 -2.07 -5.63
C ALA A 504 -25.43 -1.80 -7.15
N ILE A 505 -24.23 -1.75 -7.77
CA ILE A 505 -24.07 -1.57 -9.22
C ILE A 505 -24.38 -2.87 -9.99
N SER A 506 -23.86 -4.01 -9.52
CA SER A 506 -24.01 -5.31 -10.17
C SER A 506 -25.40 -5.93 -10.00
N LYS A 507 -26.19 -5.46 -9.03
CA LYS A 507 -27.44 -6.08 -8.57
C LYS A 507 -27.24 -7.53 -8.10
N GLY A 508 -26.09 -7.82 -7.48
CA GLY A 508 -25.77 -9.10 -6.84
C GLY A 508 -25.91 -9.05 -5.32
N ASP A 509 -25.68 -10.18 -4.66
CA ASP A 509 -25.65 -10.24 -3.18
C ASP A 509 -24.34 -9.63 -2.63
N PRO A 510 -24.39 -8.65 -1.71
CA PRO A 510 -23.19 -7.99 -1.16
C PRO A 510 -22.23 -8.94 -0.46
N ILE A 511 -22.75 -9.88 0.33
CA ILE A 511 -21.92 -10.81 1.12
C ILE A 511 -21.21 -11.78 0.18
N ARG A 512 -21.92 -12.37 -0.78
CA ARG A 512 -21.33 -13.27 -1.78
C ARG A 512 -20.32 -12.54 -2.67
N THR A 513 -20.60 -11.29 -3.04
CA THR A 513 -19.66 -10.44 -3.78
C THR A 513 -18.39 -10.20 -2.96
N GLY A 514 -18.51 -9.90 -1.66
CA GLY A 514 -17.38 -9.73 -0.75
C GLY A 514 -16.56 -11.01 -0.55
N ILE A 515 -17.22 -12.16 -0.30
CA ILE A 515 -16.54 -13.46 -0.20
C ILE A 515 -15.75 -13.75 -1.48
N GLN A 516 -16.37 -13.54 -2.64
CA GLN A 516 -15.72 -13.80 -3.93
C GLN A 516 -14.57 -12.82 -4.20
N GLY A 517 -14.71 -11.55 -3.80
CA GLY A 517 -13.66 -10.52 -3.86
C GLY A 517 -12.46 -10.93 -3.00
N PHE A 518 -12.70 -11.25 -1.73
CA PHE A 518 -11.67 -11.71 -0.81
C PHE A 518 -10.94 -12.97 -1.32
N ILE A 519 -11.65 -13.93 -1.92
CA ILE A 519 -11.03 -15.10 -2.57
C ILE A 519 -10.10 -14.69 -3.71
N TYR A 520 -10.49 -13.70 -4.52
CA TYR A 520 -9.60 -13.16 -5.53
C TYR A 520 -8.37 -12.50 -4.89
N ASP A 521 -8.54 -11.73 -3.82
CA ASP A 521 -7.46 -10.99 -3.15
C ASP A 521 -6.60 -11.81 -2.19
N MET A 522 -6.90 -13.09 -1.98
CA MET A 522 -5.99 -14.02 -1.29
C MET A 522 -4.56 -14.00 -1.87
N ARG A 523 -4.41 -13.71 -3.17
CA ARG A 523 -3.10 -13.52 -3.81
C ARG A 523 -2.33 -12.33 -3.21
N THR A 524 -3.03 -11.23 -2.93
CA THR A 524 -2.51 -10.01 -2.33
C THR A 524 -2.26 -10.24 -0.84
N ALA A 525 -3.14 -10.98 -0.16
CA ALA A 525 -2.99 -11.37 1.25
C ALA A 525 -1.73 -12.19 1.55
N VAL A 526 -1.25 -12.97 0.57
CA VAL A 526 -0.07 -13.84 0.75
C VAL A 526 1.25 -13.08 0.58
N LEU A 527 1.28 -11.97 -0.16
CA LEU A 527 2.50 -11.19 -0.37
C LEU A 527 3.15 -10.69 0.94
N PRO A 528 2.40 -10.15 1.92
CA PRO A 528 2.94 -9.77 3.23
C PRO A 528 3.70 -10.86 3.95
N PHE A 529 3.15 -12.07 3.99
CA PHE A 529 3.85 -13.20 4.59
C PHE A 529 5.17 -13.48 3.88
N ILE A 530 5.19 -13.38 2.55
CA ILE A 530 6.39 -13.67 1.79
C ILE A 530 7.44 -12.59 1.99
N PHE A 531 7.09 -11.31 1.88
CA PHE A 531 8.09 -10.25 1.93
C PHE A 531 8.68 -10.03 3.32
N ILE A 532 7.99 -10.44 4.40
CA ILE A 532 8.59 -10.49 5.75
C ILE A 532 9.76 -11.48 5.78
N PHE A 533 9.65 -12.62 5.10
CA PHE A 533 10.71 -13.63 5.03
C PHE A 533 11.67 -13.43 3.85
N ASN A 534 11.33 -12.58 2.89
CA ASN A 534 12.11 -12.27 1.70
C ASN A 534 11.95 -10.79 1.35
N THR A 535 12.72 -9.95 2.03
CA THR A 535 12.67 -8.48 1.89
C THR A 535 13.10 -7.98 0.51
N GLN A 536 13.70 -8.84 -0.34
CA GLN A 536 13.99 -8.53 -1.73
C GLN A 536 12.72 -8.24 -2.55
N LEU A 537 11.57 -8.78 -2.13
CA LEU A 537 10.28 -8.40 -2.73
C LEU A 537 9.94 -6.92 -2.52
N LEU A 538 10.42 -6.33 -1.43
CA LEU A 538 10.34 -4.89 -1.17
C LEU A 538 11.51 -4.13 -1.80
N MET A 539 12.33 -4.75 -2.65
CA MET A 539 13.54 -4.11 -3.21
C MET A 539 14.55 -3.65 -2.14
N ILE A 540 14.61 -4.37 -1.02
CA ILE A 540 15.62 -4.21 0.04
C ILE A 540 16.73 -5.25 -0.20
N GLY A 541 18.00 -4.84 -0.14
CA GLY A 541 19.16 -5.73 -0.33
C GLY A 541 19.25 -6.31 -1.75
N ILE A 542 19.07 -5.44 -2.76
CA ILE A 542 19.24 -5.82 -4.17
C ILE A 542 20.42 -5.02 -4.75
N ASP A 543 21.57 -5.69 -4.86
CA ASP A 543 22.83 -5.04 -5.24
C ASP A 543 23.20 -5.27 -6.71
N SER A 544 22.49 -6.17 -7.40
CA SER A 544 22.74 -6.47 -8.81
C SER A 544 21.47 -6.56 -9.65
N ALA A 545 21.57 -6.15 -10.92
CA ALA A 545 20.48 -6.26 -11.89
C ALA A 545 20.03 -7.71 -12.12
N ILE A 546 20.96 -8.67 -12.04
CA ILE A 546 20.67 -10.10 -12.18
C ILE A 546 19.85 -10.59 -10.98
N SER A 547 20.21 -10.20 -9.76
CA SER A 547 19.42 -10.49 -8.56
C SER A 547 18.01 -9.92 -8.69
N PHE A 548 17.88 -8.65 -9.11
CA PHE A 548 16.59 -8.02 -9.34
C PHE A 548 15.71 -8.79 -10.34
N ILE A 549 16.25 -9.10 -11.53
CA ILE A 549 15.52 -9.86 -12.56
C ILE A 549 15.11 -11.24 -12.03
N SER A 550 16.00 -11.90 -11.28
CA SER A 550 15.70 -13.22 -10.70
C SER A 550 14.53 -13.17 -9.72
N VAL A 551 14.47 -12.14 -8.86
CA VAL A 551 13.38 -11.92 -7.88
C VAL A 551 12.07 -11.60 -8.60
N VAL A 552 12.10 -10.73 -9.61
CA VAL A 552 10.91 -10.38 -10.39
C VAL A 552 10.34 -11.62 -11.10
N VAL A 553 11.18 -12.37 -11.81
CA VAL A 553 10.74 -13.55 -12.58
C VAL A 553 10.23 -14.65 -11.65
N SER A 554 10.96 -14.96 -10.57
CA SER A 554 10.55 -16.00 -9.62
C SER A 554 9.23 -15.64 -8.94
N SER A 555 9.05 -14.38 -8.54
CA SER A 555 7.84 -13.93 -7.86
C SER A 555 6.62 -13.88 -8.78
N VAL A 556 6.80 -13.51 -10.05
CA VAL A 556 5.74 -13.58 -11.07
C VAL A 556 5.33 -15.03 -11.33
N ILE A 557 6.29 -15.95 -11.49
CA ILE A 557 5.98 -17.38 -11.66
C ILE A 557 5.23 -17.90 -10.44
N ALA A 558 5.73 -17.59 -9.24
CA ALA A 558 5.15 -18.05 -7.99
C ALA A 558 3.70 -17.56 -7.82
N ILE A 559 3.42 -16.28 -8.05
CA ILE A 559 2.06 -15.74 -7.89
C ILE A 559 1.10 -16.31 -8.94
N LEU A 560 1.56 -16.55 -10.17
CA LEU A 560 0.73 -17.14 -11.22
C LEU A 560 0.39 -18.60 -10.90
N LEU A 561 1.36 -19.36 -10.37
CA LEU A 561 1.12 -20.73 -9.89
C LEU A 561 0.18 -20.75 -8.68
N PHE A 562 0.38 -19.82 -7.74
CA PHE A 562 -0.51 -19.65 -6.59
C PHE A 562 -1.94 -19.34 -7.04
N ALA A 563 -2.11 -18.39 -7.96
CA ALA A 563 -3.41 -18.03 -8.53
C ALA A 563 -4.06 -19.21 -9.28
N ALA A 564 -3.31 -19.97 -10.09
CA ALA A 564 -3.85 -21.15 -10.76
C ALA A 564 -4.25 -22.25 -9.77
N ALA A 565 -3.49 -22.43 -8.68
CA ALA A 565 -3.79 -23.38 -7.62
C ALA A 565 -5.07 -23.00 -6.87
N THR A 566 -5.21 -21.74 -6.42
CA THR A 566 -6.38 -21.25 -5.70
C THR A 566 -7.63 -21.18 -6.58
N GLN A 567 -7.48 -20.90 -7.88
CA GLN A 567 -8.59 -20.95 -8.84
C GLN A 567 -9.01 -22.37 -9.24
N GLY A 568 -8.23 -23.40 -8.84
CA GLY A 568 -8.50 -24.81 -9.17
C GLY A 568 -8.38 -25.12 -10.66
N TYR A 569 -7.70 -24.29 -11.44
CA TYR A 569 -7.58 -24.44 -12.89
C TYR A 569 -6.25 -23.85 -13.38
N TRP A 570 -5.53 -24.63 -14.20
CA TRP A 570 -4.32 -24.14 -14.89
C TRP A 570 -4.42 -24.34 -16.40
N ILE A 571 -4.18 -25.56 -16.88
CA ILE A 571 -4.41 -25.96 -18.28
C ILE A 571 -5.77 -26.66 -18.40
N VAL A 572 -6.09 -27.47 -17.39
CA VAL A 572 -7.38 -28.12 -17.16
C VAL A 572 -7.73 -27.95 -15.67
N LYS A 573 -8.92 -28.41 -15.26
CA LYS A 573 -9.30 -28.46 -13.84
C LYS A 573 -8.24 -29.24 -13.03
N ASN A 574 -7.74 -28.63 -11.96
CA ASN A 574 -6.71 -29.20 -11.12
C ASN A 574 -7.28 -30.35 -10.27
N ARG A 575 -6.46 -31.37 -10.02
CA ARG A 575 -6.70 -32.34 -8.92
C ARG A 575 -6.16 -31.77 -7.62
N LEU A 576 -6.67 -32.23 -6.47
CA LEU A 576 -6.21 -31.76 -5.15
C LEU A 576 -4.69 -31.87 -4.98
N TRP A 577 -4.09 -33.00 -5.37
CA TRP A 577 -2.63 -33.17 -5.29
C TRP A 577 -1.86 -32.25 -6.25
N GLU A 578 -2.43 -31.88 -7.40
CA GLU A 578 -1.81 -30.90 -8.31
C GLU A 578 -1.85 -29.52 -7.69
N THR A 579 -2.98 -29.14 -7.08
CA THR A 579 -3.10 -27.89 -6.34
C THR A 579 -2.08 -27.82 -5.21
N VAL A 580 -1.96 -28.87 -4.38
CA VAL A 580 -0.97 -28.93 -3.29
C VAL A 580 0.45 -28.82 -3.84
N LEU A 581 0.78 -29.55 -4.91
CA LEU A 581 2.11 -29.50 -5.50
C LEU A 581 2.42 -28.13 -6.12
N MET A 582 1.45 -27.48 -6.77
CA MET A 582 1.58 -26.12 -7.28
C MET A 582 1.79 -25.10 -6.16
N LEU A 583 1.12 -25.25 -5.02
CA LEU A 583 1.33 -24.39 -3.84
C LEU A 583 2.73 -24.59 -3.25
N ILE A 584 3.22 -25.83 -3.18
CA ILE A 584 4.59 -26.12 -2.73
C ILE A 584 5.61 -25.48 -3.69
N VAL A 585 5.42 -25.63 -5.00
CA VAL A 585 6.31 -25.00 -5.99
C VAL A 585 6.25 -23.47 -5.90
N ALA A 586 5.07 -22.87 -5.73
CA ALA A 586 4.95 -21.44 -5.52
C ALA A 586 5.72 -20.98 -4.27
N PHE A 587 5.63 -21.73 -3.16
CA PHE A 587 6.39 -21.47 -1.94
C PHE A 587 7.91 -21.59 -2.16
N MET A 588 8.38 -22.59 -2.93
CA MET A 588 9.80 -22.74 -3.28
C MET A 588 10.34 -21.54 -4.07
N PHE A 589 9.55 -20.99 -5.00
CA PHE A 589 9.95 -19.79 -5.75
C PHE A 589 9.94 -18.53 -4.89
N PHE A 590 8.94 -18.36 -4.02
CA PHE A 590 8.81 -17.19 -3.15
C PHE A 590 9.87 -17.15 -2.04
N ARG A 591 10.20 -18.30 -1.45
CA ARG A 591 11.13 -18.41 -0.31
C ARG A 591 12.16 -19.53 -0.54
N PRO A 592 13.07 -19.40 -1.52
CA PRO A 592 14.10 -20.40 -1.77
C PRO A 592 15.02 -20.59 -0.56
N GLY A 593 15.31 -19.51 0.19
CA GLY A 593 16.13 -19.54 1.39
C GLY A 593 15.60 -20.46 2.49
N TYR A 594 14.28 -20.71 2.57
CA TYR A 594 13.75 -21.67 3.56
C TYR A 594 14.34 -23.08 3.42
N PHE A 595 14.66 -23.48 2.19
CA PHE A 595 15.24 -24.79 1.89
C PHE A 595 16.77 -24.71 1.87
N TRP A 596 17.33 -23.69 1.20
CA TRP A 596 18.77 -23.60 0.97
C TRP A 596 19.56 -23.15 2.21
N ASP A 597 19.00 -22.26 3.03
CA ASP A 597 19.68 -21.74 4.22
C ASP A 597 19.89 -22.82 5.30
N LYS A 598 19.20 -23.97 5.20
CA LYS A 598 19.45 -25.14 6.05
C LYS A 598 20.69 -25.94 5.63
N VAL A 599 21.12 -25.79 4.37
CA VAL A 599 22.29 -26.45 3.79
C VAL A 599 23.49 -25.50 3.81
N ASP A 600 23.27 -24.24 3.45
CA ASP A 600 24.29 -23.19 3.35
C ASP A 600 23.80 -21.92 4.10
N PRO A 601 23.99 -21.83 5.43
CA PRO A 601 23.46 -20.72 6.23
C PRO A 601 24.04 -19.36 5.81
N PRO A 602 23.19 -18.31 5.69
CA PRO A 602 23.61 -16.99 5.19
C PRO A 602 24.36 -16.12 6.20
N PHE A 603 24.30 -16.46 7.49
CA PHE A 603 24.93 -15.68 8.55
C PHE A 603 25.92 -16.52 9.33
N GLU A 604 27.06 -15.92 9.63
CA GLU A 604 27.99 -16.40 10.64
C GLU A 604 27.70 -15.69 11.96
N ASN A 605 27.66 -16.45 13.06
CA ASN A 605 27.35 -15.92 14.37
C ASN A 605 28.66 -15.52 15.06
N MET A 606 28.92 -14.22 15.12
CA MET A 606 30.08 -13.64 15.81
C MET A 606 29.73 -13.28 17.26
N PRO A 607 30.68 -13.38 18.21
CA PRO A 607 30.49 -12.91 19.57
C PRO A 607 30.05 -11.45 19.62
N GLY A 608 29.17 -11.09 20.56
CA GLY A 608 28.70 -9.72 20.78
C GLY A 608 29.84 -8.70 20.93
N LYS A 609 30.97 -9.11 21.51
CA LYS A 609 32.19 -8.30 21.71
C LYS A 609 32.76 -7.73 20.41
N ASP A 610 32.53 -8.40 19.28
CA ASP A 610 33.03 -7.97 17.98
C ASP A 610 32.11 -6.95 17.31
N LEU A 611 31.01 -6.53 17.95
CA LEU A 611 30.03 -5.60 17.36
C LEU A 611 30.65 -4.32 16.80
N PHE A 612 31.53 -3.66 17.55
CA PHE A 612 32.18 -2.45 17.07
C PHE A 612 33.13 -2.73 15.90
N THR A 613 33.85 -3.85 15.93
CA THR A 613 34.77 -4.26 14.86
C THR A 613 34.02 -4.65 13.59
N VAL A 614 32.85 -5.27 13.70
CA VAL A 614 31.97 -5.53 12.56
C VAL A 614 31.46 -4.20 11.99
N ALA A 615 31.00 -3.29 12.85
CA ALA A 615 30.50 -1.97 12.44
C ALA A 615 31.59 -1.05 11.84
N ASP A 616 32.87 -1.26 12.18
CA ASP A 616 34.00 -0.53 11.56
C ASP A 616 34.12 -0.84 10.07
N ASN A 617 33.86 -2.10 9.67
CA ASN A 617 33.97 -2.55 8.27
C ASN A 617 32.73 -2.24 7.43
N MET A 618 31.66 -1.74 8.05
CA MET A 618 30.41 -1.38 7.37
C MET A 618 30.44 0.09 6.93
N THR A 619 29.46 0.54 6.17
CA THR A 619 29.29 1.97 5.84
C THR A 619 28.00 2.54 6.43
N GLU A 620 27.87 3.87 6.42
CA GLU A 620 26.63 4.55 6.80
C GLU A 620 25.42 3.98 6.05
N GLY A 621 24.31 3.78 6.77
CA GLY A 621 23.07 3.25 6.21
C GLY A 621 23.05 1.72 6.03
N GLU A 622 24.20 1.04 6.05
CA GLU A 622 24.21 -0.41 6.15
C GLU A 622 23.63 -0.85 7.50
N SER A 623 22.91 -1.97 7.49
CA SER A 623 22.17 -2.41 8.66
C SER A 623 22.86 -3.57 9.35
N ILE A 624 23.28 -3.35 10.59
CA ILE A 624 23.86 -4.40 11.43
C ILE A 624 22.75 -5.22 12.08
N ARG A 625 22.94 -6.55 12.14
CA ARG A 625 22.02 -7.47 12.81
C ARG A 625 22.68 -8.03 14.06
N PHE A 626 22.00 -7.90 15.19
CA PHE A 626 22.52 -8.35 16.48
C PHE A 626 21.41 -8.97 17.32
N VAL A 627 21.82 -9.86 18.24
CA VAL A 627 20.96 -10.48 19.24
C VAL A 627 21.25 -9.83 20.58
N VAL A 628 20.20 -9.39 21.26
CA VAL A 628 20.26 -8.79 22.58
C VAL A 628 19.41 -9.60 23.55
N GLU A 629 19.96 -9.93 24.71
CA GLU A 629 19.32 -10.74 25.74
C GLU A 629 19.27 -9.99 27.06
N GLY A 630 18.17 -10.12 27.78
CA GLY A 630 18.03 -9.47 29.08
C GLY A 630 16.75 -9.88 29.78
N GLU A 631 16.62 -9.45 31.03
CA GLU A 631 15.45 -9.69 31.85
C GLU A 631 14.45 -8.54 31.66
N THR A 632 13.18 -8.87 31.36
CA THR A 632 12.12 -7.87 31.30
C THR A 632 11.74 -7.38 32.70
N LEU A 633 10.98 -6.28 32.76
CA LEU A 633 10.41 -5.75 34.02
C LEU A 633 9.56 -6.77 34.79
N GLU A 634 9.11 -7.85 34.14
CA GLU A 634 8.30 -8.92 34.73
C GLU A 634 9.15 -10.10 35.26
N GLY A 635 10.48 -10.01 35.17
CA GLY A 635 11.40 -11.04 35.62
C GLY A 635 11.54 -12.22 34.64
N VAL A 636 11.28 -11.99 33.36
CA VAL A 636 11.34 -13.02 32.31
C VAL A 636 12.53 -12.73 31.40
N GLU A 637 13.46 -13.69 31.30
CA GLU A 637 14.55 -13.63 30.33
C GLU A 637 14.00 -13.68 28.90
N ARG A 638 14.42 -12.73 28.07
CA ARG A 638 14.05 -12.66 26.65
C ARG A 638 15.28 -12.38 25.79
N SER A 639 15.22 -12.92 24.57
CA SER A 639 16.23 -12.73 23.53
C SER A 639 15.55 -12.12 22.31
N TYR A 640 16.10 -11.02 21.79
CA TYR A 640 15.57 -10.29 20.63
C TYR A 640 16.65 -10.12 19.56
N THR A 641 16.30 -10.37 18.31
CA THR A 641 17.15 -10.06 17.15
C THR A 641 16.66 -8.81 16.43
N PHE A 642 17.48 -7.75 16.42
CA PHE A 642 17.16 -6.50 15.73
C PHE A 642 18.03 -6.26 14.50
N LEU A 643 17.52 -5.42 13.61
CA LEU A 643 18.24 -4.86 12.47
C LEU A 643 18.32 -3.35 12.70
N LEU A 644 19.53 -2.79 12.68
CA LEU A 644 19.77 -1.39 12.97
C LEU A 644 20.62 -0.76 11.86
N PRO A 645 20.08 0.20 11.09
CA PRO A 645 20.88 0.98 10.15
C PRO A 645 21.89 1.84 10.91
N LEU A 646 23.16 1.79 10.50
CA LEU A 646 24.25 2.55 11.11
C LEU A 646 24.14 4.04 10.77
N ALA A 647 24.39 4.90 11.77
CA ALA A 647 24.44 6.35 11.58
C ALA A 647 25.82 6.80 11.07
N GLU A 648 25.96 8.08 10.73
CA GLU A 648 27.25 8.69 10.40
C GLU A 648 28.23 8.60 11.59
N GLY A 649 29.49 8.29 11.31
CA GLY A 649 30.57 8.23 12.31
C GLY A 649 31.88 7.71 11.72
N GLU A 650 33.01 8.08 12.36
CA GLU A 650 34.36 7.70 11.92
C GLU A 650 34.75 6.28 12.38
N SER A 651 34.17 5.82 13.50
CA SER A 651 34.36 4.47 14.05
C SER A 651 33.03 3.73 14.18
N GLY A 652 33.05 2.40 14.18
CA GLY A 652 31.89 1.54 14.38
C GLY A 652 31.17 1.81 15.71
N ARG A 653 31.92 2.17 16.76
CA ARG A 653 31.35 2.65 18.03
C ARG A 653 30.56 3.94 17.85
N GLU A 654 31.15 4.92 17.19
CA GLU A 654 30.49 6.20 16.96
C GLU A 654 29.24 6.02 16.08
N ARG A 655 29.34 5.21 15.01
CA ARG A 655 28.22 4.90 14.12
C ARG A 655 27.05 4.24 14.84
N ILE A 656 27.31 3.35 15.79
CA ILE A 656 26.26 2.73 16.62
C ILE A 656 25.73 3.71 17.65
N ASN A 657 26.59 4.39 18.42
CA ASN A 657 26.15 5.32 19.46
C ASN A 657 25.35 6.50 18.89
N ASN A 658 25.70 6.99 17.70
CA ASN A 658 24.99 8.05 16.99
C ASN A 658 23.60 7.62 16.48
N THR A 659 23.28 6.31 16.48
CA THR A 659 21.90 5.86 16.26
C THR A 659 20.98 6.20 17.44
N GLY A 660 21.55 6.34 18.64
CA GLY A 660 20.82 6.43 19.89
C GLY A 660 20.81 5.12 20.71
N LEU A 661 21.35 4.03 20.18
CA LEU A 661 21.67 2.82 20.95
C LEU A 661 23.07 2.97 21.56
N GLN A 662 23.14 3.33 22.84
CA GLN A 662 24.41 3.48 23.54
C GLN A 662 24.79 2.14 24.18
N ILE A 663 26.02 1.69 23.89
CA ILE A 663 26.55 0.42 24.36
C ILE A 663 27.79 0.67 25.20
N ASP A 664 27.82 0.04 26.37
CA ASP A 664 28.95 0.00 27.27
C ASP A 664 29.72 -1.32 27.10
N ASP A 665 31.04 -1.24 27.14
CA ASP A 665 31.96 -2.37 27.02
C ASP A 665 32.93 -2.46 28.21
N LEU A 666 32.73 -1.66 29.27
CA LEU A 666 33.64 -1.52 30.41
C LEU A 666 33.89 -2.82 31.19
N PHE A 667 32.92 -3.73 31.25
CA PHE A 667 33.00 -5.00 32.00
C PHE A 667 33.19 -6.24 31.11
N GLY A 668 33.53 -6.03 29.84
CA GLY A 668 33.88 -7.08 28.88
C GLY A 668 32.70 -7.70 28.14
N ASP A 669 31.46 -7.54 28.62
CA ASP A 669 30.25 -7.83 27.86
C ASP A 669 29.69 -6.54 27.27
N MET A 670 29.06 -6.65 26.10
CA MET A 670 28.52 -5.50 25.37
C MET A 670 27.11 -5.18 25.89
N GLU A 671 27.03 -4.34 26.91
CA GLU A 671 25.80 -4.03 27.62
C GLU A 671 25.12 -2.79 27.02
N VAL A 672 23.81 -2.86 26.83
CA VAL A 672 23.00 -1.70 26.46
C VAL A 672 22.99 -0.75 27.66
N ALA A 673 23.67 0.38 27.52
CA ALA A 673 23.69 1.42 28.54
C ALA A 673 22.37 2.19 28.54
N MET A 674 21.96 2.64 27.36
CA MET A 674 20.75 3.43 27.19
C MET A 674 20.21 3.35 25.77
N VAL A 675 18.87 3.35 25.64
CA VAL A 675 18.17 3.46 24.36
C VAL A 675 17.51 4.84 24.28
N LEU A 676 18.09 5.71 23.45
CA LEU A 676 17.71 7.11 23.26
C LEU A 676 17.23 7.37 21.83
N PRO A 677 15.94 7.14 21.53
CA PRO A 677 15.38 7.51 20.23
C PRO A 677 15.48 9.02 20.00
N GLY A 678 15.79 9.44 18.77
CA GLY A 678 15.79 10.85 18.38
C GLY A 678 17.17 11.52 18.34
N ILE A 679 18.26 10.80 18.60
CA ILE A 679 19.63 11.33 18.55
C ILE A 679 20.15 11.45 17.12
N SER A 680 19.83 10.49 16.25
CA SER A 680 20.35 10.48 14.88
C SER A 680 19.75 11.62 14.07
N GLY A 681 20.54 12.21 13.15
CA GLY A 681 20.02 13.10 12.11
C GLY A 681 19.07 12.40 11.13
N ASN A 682 19.11 11.06 11.07
CA ASN A 682 18.26 10.25 10.22
C ASN A 682 16.99 9.78 10.95
N ARG A 683 15.84 10.21 10.45
CA ARG A 683 14.53 9.91 11.04
C ARG A 683 14.20 8.41 11.04
N ALA A 684 14.63 7.66 10.04
CA ALA A 684 14.38 6.22 9.95
C ALA A 684 15.16 5.45 11.04
N ILE A 685 16.42 5.84 11.31
CA ILE A 685 17.23 5.28 12.40
C ILE A 685 16.54 5.53 13.74
N ASN A 686 16.08 6.75 13.98
CA ASN A 686 15.37 7.10 15.21
C ASN A 686 14.11 6.26 15.42
N LYS A 687 13.34 6.00 14.35
CA LYS A 687 12.14 5.14 14.40
C LYS A 687 12.47 3.68 14.64
N GLN A 688 13.59 3.20 14.10
CA GLN A 688 14.07 1.85 14.39
C GLN A 688 14.48 1.71 15.86
N VAL A 689 15.22 2.68 16.42
CA VAL A 689 15.62 2.69 17.84
C VAL A 689 14.41 2.84 18.77
N GLU A 690 13.41 3.63 18.37
CA GLU A 690 12.11 3.69 19.06
C GLU A 690 11.43 2.31 19.12
N SER A 691 11.48 1.53 18.04
CA SER A 691 10.93 0.17 18.03
C SER A 691 11.67 -0.80 18.96
N ILE A 692 13.00 -0.66 19.11
CA ILE A 692 13.82 -1.42 20.06
C ILE A 692 13.39 -1.11 21.50
N LYS A 693 13.19 0.18 21.81
CA LYS A 693 12.70 0.62 23.12
C LYS A 693 11.29 0.12 23.41
N VAL A 694 10.38 0.19 22.43
CA VAL A 694 8.99 -0.27 22.56
C VAL A 694 8.91 -1.78 22.77
N ALA A 695 9.87 -2.55 22.24
CA ALA A 695 9.99 -3.99 22.49
C ALA A 695 10.44 -4.33 23.93
N GLY A 696 10.85 -3.33 24.71
CA GLY A 696 11.22 -3.48 26.12
C GLY A 696 12.72 -3.69 26.38
N VAL A 697 13.58 -3.45 25.39
CA VAL A 697 15.04 -3.42 25.61
C VAL A 697 15.39 -2.14 26.37
N ASP A 698 16.10 -2.31 27.50
CA ASP A 698 16.50 -1.20 28.37
C ASP A 698 17.94 -1.40 28.87
N SER A 699 18.38 -0.51 29.77
CA SER A 699 19.65 -0.64 30.47
C SER A 699 19.79 -2.00 31.16
N GLY A 700 20.96 -2.64 31.07
CA GLY A 700 21.20 -3.96 31.65
C GLY A 700 21.13 -5.14 30.65
N TRP A 701 20.65 -4.90 29.43
CA TRP A 701 20.55 -5.93 28.41
C TRP A 701 21.89 -6.17 27.73
N VAL A 702 22.24 -7.41 27.39
CA VAL A 702 23.55 -7.78 26.83
C VAL A 702 23.42 -8.18 25.38
N ILE A 703 24.25 -7.62 24.51
CA ILE A 703 24.37 -8.06 23.12
C ILE A 703 25.23 -9.33 23.10
N THR A 704 24.60 -10.46 22.86
CA THR A 704 25.24 -11.78 22.92
C THR A 704 25.93 -12.16 21.62
N SER A 705 25.35 -11.74 20.49
CA SER A 705 25.88 -12.06 19.17
C SER A 705 25.60 -11.02 18.11
N VAL A 706 26.45 -11.02 17.08
CA VAL A 706 26.33 -10.22 15.87
C VAL A 706 26.29 -11.17 14.69
N LEU A 707 25.28 -11.02 13.84
CA LEU A 707 25.07 -11.87 12.67
C LEU A 707 25.71 -11.20 11.46
N GLN A 708 26.93 -11.64 11.13
CA GLN A 708 27.65 -11.15 9.95
C GLN A 708 27.22 -11.94 8.71
N GLU A 709 26.98 -11.25 7.60
CA GLU A 709 26.66 -11.89 6.32
C GLU A 709 27.87 -12.65 5.77
N ARG A 710 27.64 -13.90 5.34
CA ARG A 710 28.66 -14.75 4.71
C ARG A 710 28.41 -14.85 3.21
N GLU A 711 29.48 -14.94 2.42
CA GLU A 711 29.36 -15.38 1.03
C GLU A 711 28.76 -16.80 0.97
N THR A 712 27.61 -16.91 0.34
CA THR A 712 26.88 -18.18 0.17
C THR A 712 26.61 -18.48 -1.29
N THR A 713 26.38 -19.75 -1.58
CA THR A 713 25.97 -20.17 -2.91
C THR A 713 24.57 -19.62 -3.25
N PRO A 714 24.28 -19.32 -4.54
CA PRO A 714 23.02 -18.71 -4.92
C PRO A 714 21.81 -19.56 -4.52
N LYS A 715 20.91 -19.00 -3.68
CA LYS A 715 19.68 -19.66 -3.21
C LYS A 715 18.76 -20.11 -4.36
N GLN A 716 18.93 -19.53 -5.55
CA GLN A 716 18.22 -19.84 -6.79
C GLN A 716 18.41 -21.29 -7.26
N ILE A 717 19.36 -22.05 -6.71
CA ILE A 717 19.51 -23.50 -6.97
C ILE A 717 18.19 -24.25 -6.68
N VAL A 718 17.41 -23.79 -5.69
CA VAL A 718 16.08 -24.36 -5.36
C VAL A 718 15.08 -24.24 -6.51
N TYR A 719 15.31 -23.36 -7.49
CA TYR A 719 14.45 -23.23 -8.66
C TYR A 719 14.53 -24.44 -9.59
N ILE A 720 15.65 -25.18 -9.61
CA ILE A 720 15.82 -26.37 -10.45
C ILE A 720 14.79 -27.45 -10.09
N PRO A 721 14.72 -27.95 -8.83
CA PRO A 721 13.69 -28.92 -8.46
C PRO A 721 12.28 -28.34 -8.59
N ALA A 722 12.07 -27.05 -8.33
CA ALA A 722 10.77 -26.39 -8.49
C ALA A 722 10.25 -26.45 -9.95
N VAL A 723 11.11 -26.16 -10.93
CA VAL A 723 10.79 -26.23 -12.36
C VAL A 723 10.49 -27.67 -12.80
N LEU A 724 11.24 -28.65 -12.30
CA LEU A 724 11.00 -30.06 -12.61
C LEU A 724 9.62 -30.53 -12.09
N LEU A 725 9.26 -30.16 -10.87
CA LEU A 725 7.98 -30.52 -10.26
C LEU A 725 6.79 -29.91 -11.02
N ILE A 726 6.85 -28.63 -11.38
CA ILE A 726 5.77 -28.01 -12.16
C ILE A 726 5.74 -28.52 -13.60
N GLY A 727 6.89 -28.82 -14.20
CA GLY A 727 6.98 -29.49 -15.49
C GLY A 727 6.24 -30.82 -15.48
N PHE A 728 6.40 -31.62 -14.42
CA PHE A 728 5.66 -32.87 -14.23
C PHE A 728 4.14 -32.64 -14.18
N VAL A 729 3.66 -31.69 -13.38
CA VAL A 729 2.23 -31.31 -13.33
C VAL A 729 1.73 -30.91 -14.72
N GLY A 730 2.49 -30.08 -15.43
CA GLY A 730 2.15 -29.61 -16.78
C GLY A 730 2.01 -30.75 -17.77
N ILE A 731 2.93 -31.72 -17.78
CA ILE A 731 2.87 -32.91 -18.64
C ILE A 731 1.61 -33.73 -18.34
N VAL A 732 1.29 -33.96 -17.06
CA VAL A 732 0.09 -34.69 -16.66
C VAL A 732 -1.19 -33.98 -17.12
N GLN A 733 -1.26 -32.65 -16.93
CA GLN A 733 -2.40 -31.85 -17.37
C GLN A 733 -2.56 -31.83 -18.90
N LEU A 734 -1.46 -31.69 -19.65
CA LEU A 734 -1.47 -31.70 -21.12
C LEU A 734 -1.94 -33.04 -21.68
N ARG A 735 -1.53 -34.17 -21.08
CA ARG A 735 -2.03 -35.50 -21.45
C ARG A 735 -3.54 -35.62 -21.24
N ARG A 736 -4.08 -35.04 -20.16
CA ARG A 736 -5.53 -35.02 -19.93
C ARG A 736 -6.26 -34.11 -20.90
N ARG A 737 -5.72 -32.93 -21.21
CA ARG A 737 -6.32 -32.02 -22.19
C ARG A 737 -6.52 -32.70 -23.55
N ARG A 738 -5.52 -33.46 -24.03
CA ARG A 738 -5.62 -34.22 -25.29
C ARG A 738 -6.76 -35.25 -25.26
N LYS A 739 -7.04 -35.87 -24.12
CA LYS A 739 -8.16 -36.82 -23.95
C LYS A 739 -9.54 -36.16 -23.83
N ILE A 740 -9.60 -34.85 -23.60
CA ILE A 740 -10.86 -34.08 -23.50
C ILE A 740 -11.20 -33.44 -24.85
N VAL A 741 -10.17 -33.08 -25.64
CA VAL A 741 -10.30 -32.44 -26.95
C VAL A 741 -10.49 -33.46 -28.08
N ASN A 742 -9.89 -34.65 -27.94
CA ASN A 742 -10.22 -35.82 -28.75
C ASN A 742 -11.41 -36.55 -28.13
#